data_AF-A0AAE3ES05-F1
#
_entry.id   AF-A0AAE3ES05-F1
#
_cell.length_a   1.000
_cell.length_b   1.000
_cell.length_c   1.000
_cell.angle_alpha   90.00
_cell.angle_beta   90.00
_cell.angle_gamma   90.00
#
_symmetry.space_group_name_H-M   'P 1'
#
loop_
_entity.id
_entity.type
_entity.pdbx_description
1 polymer ?
#
loop_
_entity_poly.entity_id
_entity_poly.type
_entity_poly.pdbx_seq_one_letter_code
_entity_poly.pdbx_strand_id
1 'polypeptide(L)'
;MKPSFTKFISAFMICIMVASCSKKEEKILVFSKTNGFRHGSIEAGINAIKKLGKENNFKVVTTEDSLYFVEDSLKHFSTVVFLNTTGDILNHEQQADFERYIQSGGGFVGVHAATDTEYEWPWYNKLVGAYFEGHPRIQEATLNVLNKTHESTKHLDNTWIKSDEWYNFKSINTEVNVLITIDETSYEGGTNGDNHPISWYHNFDGGRAFYTEMGHTKETFENSTFVKHLLGGIKYAIGDNNLNYSKATSDRVPTENRFVKQVLDFNLNEPMELDELPDQGILFIERRGALKLFDFKIEQTETIAQLDIFYGNEDGLLGLAVDPNYKTNHWIYLFYSPPGDEPLQYVSRFNLIDKKLDLESEKILLKIPTIRECCHSGGALEFGPKGNLFITLGDNTNPFESSGFAPIDEREGRALWDAQKSAANTNDLRGKILRIKPEDDGTYSIPKGNLFPEGTPNTRPEIYVMGCRNPFRSSIDSKTGYLYWGDVGPDSGKDNPNRGPKGMGEFDQARKAGFWGWPYTRGNNQVYNDYNFTTQQSGSKFDPEHLINNSPNNTGLKELPVAQKSLIWYSYDKSEEFPWLGVGGVNPMAGPIFHASNFPKANDKAFPEYFEDKLIVYEWMRDWIYVVTLDENYNYKKADPFMPSTEFSHPMDMIFGSDGNLYVLEYGQKWNSQNLDARLNKISYTRGNRSPIAKITADKIVGATPLTIQFSASESIDYDNDKLTYAWSFTNDEVQSTEINPSFTFKESGTYTVRVKATDTKGKTSTAETKILVGNDPPEISIQIEPNNKTYWDNKKINYNIIVNDKQDGSTENNVIDASKVKVTLDYIPEGSDLIKATIGHQQNTVPEGKKLIDRSDCKACHAEKEKVNGPTYIEIANKYTLKDASYLIGKIIKGGSGVWGETMMSAHPQLKPNEVDKMVKYILSLKPNKTATKLLPLKGTITFNKHIGSKNKGIYVLMASYMDNGNDGQPESSLSAREQVIFKAPKIQAEDAIEKK
;
A
#
# COMPACT_ATOMS: atom_id res chain seq x y z
N MET A 1 -48.89 -77.09 13.87
CA MET A 1 -48.35 -76.72 15.20
C MET A 1 -46.95 -76.13 14.98
N LYS A 2 -46.73 -74.89 15.46
CA LYS A 2 -45.52 -74.02 15.36
C LYS A 2 -45.14 -73.43 13.98
N PRO A 3 -45.26 -72.10 13.78
CA PRO A 3 -44.52 -71.40 12.73
C PRO A 3 -43.11 -71.03 13.22
N SER A 4 -42.10 -71.22 12.37
CA SER A 4 -40.68 -71.06 12.71
C SER A 4 -40.21 -69.61 12.66
N PHE A 5 -39.27 -69.34 13.56
CA PHE A 5 -38.62 -68.09 13.97
C PHE A 5 -37.88 -67.29 12.89
N THR A 6 -38.02 -67.61 11.61
CA THR A 6 -37.07 -67.17 10.56
C THR A 6 -37.50 -65.91 9.80
N LYS A 7 -38.73 -65.42 9.97
CA LYS A 7 -39.21 -64.19 9.29
C LYS A 7 -39.08 -62.90 10.12
N PHE A 8 -38.72 -62.98 11.40
CA PHE A 8 -38.58 -61.78 12.25
C PHE A 8 -37.17 -61.17 12.25
N ILE A 9 -36.14 -61.91 11.87
CA ILE A 9 -34.74 -61.42 11.89
C ILE A 9 -34.39 -60.65 10.60
N SER A 10 -34.96 -61.00 9.45
CA SER A 10 -34.72 -60.28 8.20
C SER A 10 -35.45 -58.93 8.10
N ALA A 11 -36.58 -58.75 8.79
CA ALA A 11 -37.27 -57.47 8.86
C ALA A 11 -36.60 -56.48 9.84
N PHE A 12 -35.91 -56.99 10.87
CA PHE A 12 -35.18 -56.14 11.83
C PHE A 12 -33.80 -55.71 11.32
N MET A 13 -33.17 -56.50 10.42
CA MET A 13 -31.91 -56.11 9.77
C MET A 13 -32.08 -55.16 8.57
N ILE A 14 -33.23 -55.16 7.89
CA ILE A 14 -33.50 -54.25 6.77
C ILE A 14 -33.99 -52.86 7.25
N CYS A 15 -34.49 -52.76 8.49
CA CYS A 15 -34.93 -51.48 9.06
C CYS A 15 -33.80 -50.66 9.70
N ILE A 16 -32.58 -51.20 9.83
CA ILE A 16 -31.41 -50.50 10.39
C ILE A 16 -30.52 -49.87 9.28
N MET A 17 -30.74 -50.19 8.00
CA MET A 17 -29.98 -49.60 6.89
C MET A 17 -30.57 -48.30 6.31
N VAL A 18 -31.68 -47.79 6.84
CA VAL A 18 -32.34 -46.55 6.34
C VAL A 18 -32.56 -45.54 7.47
N ALA A 19 -31.52 -45.28 8.26
CA ALA A 19 -31.46 -44.10 9.15
C ALA A 19 -30.03 -43.82 9.63
N SER A 20 -29.02 -43.94 8.76
CA SER A 20 -27.74 -43.29 9.03
C SER A 20 -27.71 -41.98 8.25
N CYS A 21 -28.50 -41.00 8.70
CA CYS A 21 -28.16 -39.60 8.45
C CYS A 21 -26.78 -39.40 9.08
N SER A 22 -25.71 -39.51 8.30
CA SER A 22 -24.37 -39.14 8.75
C SER A 22 -24.38 -37.63 8.96
N LYS A 23 -24.75 -37.19 10.17
CA LYS A 23 -24.60 -35.79 10.57
C LYS A 23 -23.11 -35.47 10.41
N LYS A 24 -22.79 -34.46 9.59
CA LYS A 24 -21.41 -34.01 9.37
C LYS A 24 -20.78 -33.79 10.75
N GLU A 25 -19.56 -34.30 10.93
CA GLU A 25 -18.85 -34.14 12.20
C GLU A 25 -18.75 -32.66 12.56
N GLU A 26 -19.18 -32.29 13.78
CA GLU A 26 -19.11 -30.92 14.27
C GLU A 26 -17.65 -30.62 14.60
N LYS A 27 -17.05 -29.70 13.85
CA LYS A 27 -15.64 -29.30 13.99
C LYS A 27 -15.57 -27.79 14.04
N ILE A 28 -14.93 -27.24 15.05
CA ILE A 28 -14.76 -25.79 15.20
C ILE A 28 -13.29 -25.40 15.07
N LEU A 29 -13.06 -24.22 14.50
CA LEU A 29 -11.76 -23.58 14.40
C LEU A 29 -11.66 -22.50 15.48
N VAL A 30 -10.70 -22.60 16.38
CA VAL A 30 -10.37 -21.56 17.36
C VAL A 30 -9.15 -20.80 16.84
N PHE A 31 -9.37 -19.54 16.50
CA PHE A 31 -8.37 -18.65 15.94
C PHE A 31 -8.00 -17.57 16.96
N SER A 32 -6.71 -17.40 17.22
CA SER A 32 -6.19 -16.50 18.27
C SER A 32 -5.00 -15.64 17.80
N LYS A 33 -4.91 -15.35 16.50
CA LYS A 33 -3.88 -14.45 15.95
C LYS A 33 -4.09 -13.03 16.47
N THR A 34 -3.00 -12.35 16.83
CA THR A 34 -3.00 -10.98 17.35
C THR A 34 -1.90 -10.19 16.64
N ASN A 35 -2.29 -9.11 15.96
CA ASN A 35 -1.37 -8.08 15.45
C ASN A 35 -1.35 -6.83 16.36
N GLY A 36 -2.18 -6.80 17.40
CA GLY A 36 -2.19 -5.79 18.46
C GLY A 36 -1.81 -6.36 19.82
N PHE A 37 -2.56 -5.99 20.87
CA PHE A 37 -2.33 -6.50 22.23
C PHE A 37 -2.60 -8.01 22.32
N ARG A 38 -1.74 -8.74 23.05
CA ARG A 38 -1.88 -10.19 23.24
C ARG A 38 -2.32 -10.52 24.66
N HIS A 39 -3.53 -11.04 24.78
CA HIS A 39 -4.15 -11.39 26.06
C HIS A 39 -3.52 -12.66 26.67
N GLY A 40 -3.17 -12.60 27.96
CA GLY A 40 -2.63 -13.75 28.71
C GLY A 40 -3.63 -14.90 28.90
N SER A 41 -4.92 -14.65 28.67
CA SER A 41 -6.01 -15.64 28.82
C SER A 41 -6.20 -16.56 27.62
N ILE A 42 -5.54 -16.29 26.46
CA ILE A 42 -5.72 -17.07 25.23
C ILE A 42 -5.52 -18.58 25.46
N GLU A 43 -4.45 -18.98 26.14
CA GLU A 43 -4.17 -20.40 26.41
C GLU A 43 -5.25 -21.03 27.29
N ALA A 44 -5.73 -20.30 28.30
CA ALA A 44 -6.81 -20.76 29.16
C ALA A 44 -8.12 -20.94 28.39
N GLY A 45 -8.45 -20.00 27.50
CA GLY A 45 -9.61 -20.10 26.63
C GLY A 45 -9.54 -21.26 25.65
N ILE A 46 -8.38 -21.49 25.03
CA ILE A 46 -8.13 -22.66 24.17
C ILE A 46 -8.39 -23.96 24.96
N ASN A 47 -7.85 -24.06 26.17
CA ASN A 47 -8.00 -25.25 27.01
C ASN A 47 -9.45 -25.47 27.44
N ALA A 48 -10.17 -24.41 27.80
CA ALA A 48 -11.59 -24.47 28.13
C ALA A 48 -12.44 -24.94 26.94
N ILE A 49 -12.21 -24.40 25.73
CA ILE A 49 -12.95 -24.79 24.52
C ILE A 49 -12.62 -26.23 24.11
N LYS A 50 -11.35 -26.67 24.20
CA LYS A 50 -10.97 -28.08 23.98
C LYS A 50 -11.70 -29.02 24.94
N LYS A 51 -11.84 -28.63 26.20
CA LYS A 51 -12.61 -29.40 27.19
C LYS A 51 -14.10 -29.46 26.81
N LEU A 52 -14.69 -28.32 26.46
CA LEU A 52 -16.08 -28.26 25.97
C LEU A 52 -16.32 -29.19 24.79
N GLY A 53 -15.41 -29.21 23.81
CA GLY A 53 -15.52 -30.08 22.64
C GLY A 53 -15.53 -31.56 22.99
N LYS A 54 -14.64 -31.98 23.91
CA LYS A 54 -14.62 -33.37 24.43
C LYS A 54 -15.93 -33.72 25.14
N GLU A 55 -16.50 -32.80 25.91
CA GLU A 55 -17.71 -33.03 26.71
C GLU A 55 -19.01 -32.95 25.88
N ASN A 56 -18.99 -32.30 24.71
CA ASN A 56 -20.17 -32.02 23.90
C ASN A 56 -20.09 -32.56 22.46
N ASN A 57 -19.16 -33.49 22.19
CA ASN A 57 -19.03 -34.21 20.91
C ASN A 57 -18.75 -33.33 19.69
N PHE A 58 -17.91 -32.29 19.83
CA PHE A 58 -17.36 -31.55 18.69
C PHE A 58 -15.82 -31.49 18.75
N LYS A 59 -15.18 -31.55 17.58
CA LYS A 59 -13.72 -31.45 17.46
C LYS A 59 -13.28 -30.00 17.48
N VAL A 60 -12.14 -29.73 18.12
CA VAL A 60 -11.55 -28.39 18.21
C VAL A 60 -10.20 -28.39 17.53
N VAL A 61 -10.03 -27.53 16.54
CA VAL A 61 -8.73 -27.20 15.93
C VAL A 61 -8.36 -25.80 16.36
N THR A 62 -7.11 -25.60 16.74
CA THR A 62 -6.59 -24.28 17.17
C THR A 62 -5.49 -23.84 16.24
N THR A 63 -5.49 -22.57 15.84
CA THR A 63 -4.44 -22.01 15.00
C THR A 63 -4.27 -20.52 15.24
N GLU A 64 -3.09 -20.00 14.94
CA GLU A 64 -2.82 -18.56 14.76
C GLU A 64 -2.46 -18.26 13.30
N ASP A 65 -2.51 -19.27 12.43
CA ASP A 65 -2.18 -19.18 11.02
C ASP A 65 -3.42 -18.75 10.21
N SER A 66 -3.36 -17.56 9.63
CA SER A 66 -4.43 -17.01 8.79
C SER A 66 -4.59 -17.75 7.45
N LEU A 67 -3.66 -18.63 7.07
CA LEU A 67 -3.82 -19.53 5.90
C LEU A 67 -4.97 -20.52 6.05
N TYR A 68 -5.57 -20.65 7.24
CA TYR A 68 -6.82 -21.40 7.43
C TYR A 68 -8.06 -20.66 6.92
N PHE A 69 -7.98 -19.35 6.66
CA PHE A 69 -9.07 -18.52 6.16
C PHE A 69 -9.13 -18.55 4.64
N VAL A 70 -9.22 -19.77 4.11
CA VAL A 70 -9.48 -20.04 2.70
C VAL A 70 -10.60 -21.05 2.60
N GLU A 71 -11.42 -20.98 1.54
CA GLU A 71 -12.62 -21.81 1.39
C GLU A 71 -12.32 -23.32 1.58
N ASP A 72 -11.20 -23.80 1.03
CA ASP A 72 -10.77 -25.19 1.13
C ASP A 72 -10.52 -25.68 2.55
N SER A 73 -10.14 -24.78 3.45
CA SER A 73 -10.00 -25.06 4.88
C SER A 73 -11.34 -24.86 5.60
N LEU A 74 -11.97 -23.70 5.40
CA LEU A 74 -13.17 -23.27 6.11
C LEU A 74 -14.36 -24.21 5.91
N LYS A 75 -14.48 -24.85 4.74
CA LYS A 75 -15.55 -25.84 4.45
C LYS A 75 -15.58 -27.03 5.41
N HIS A 76 -14.50 -27.28 6.15
CA HIS A 76 -14.41 -28.35 7.13
C HIS A 76 -14.89 -27.96 8.53
N PHE A 77 -15.22 -26.69 8.77
CA PHE A 77 -15.60 -26.17 10.07
C PHE A 77 -17.06 -25.74 10.10
N SER A 78 -17.74 -26.04 11.21
CA SER A 78 -19.12 -25.62 11.49
C SER A 78 -19.16 -24.20 12.08
N THR A 79 -18.10 -23.83 12.80
CA THR A 79 -17.98 -22.53 13.47
C THR A 79 -16.52 -22.12 13.55
N VAL A 80 -16.27 -20.82 13.39
CA VAL A 80 -14.98 -20.18 13.65
C VAL A 80 -15.12 -19.32 14.89
N VAL A 81 -14.22 -19.50 15.86
CA VAL A 81 -14.14 -18.76 17.11
C VAL A 81 -12.95 -17.81 17.04
N PHE A 82 -13.19 -16.51 17.11
CA PHE A 82 -12.16 -15.50 17.31
C PHE A 82 -11.97 -15.32 18.81
N LEU A 83 -10.91 -15.93 19.33
CA LEU A 83 -10.59 -15.94 20.75
C LEU A 83 -9.52 -14.89 21.04
N ASN A 84 -9.94 -13.72 21.53
CA ASN A 84 -9.05 -12.62 21.89
C ASN A 84 -8.10 -12.18 20.75
N THR A 85 -8.61 -12.18 19.51
CA THR A 85 -7.90 -11.63 18.35
C THR A 85 -7.76 -10.11 18.47
N THR A 86 -6.73 -9.51 17.86
CA THR A 86 -6.55 -8.04 17.87
C THR A 86 -5.85 -7.55 16.61
N GLY A 87 -6.22 -6.34 16.14
CA GLY A 87 -5.64 -5.70 14.96
C GLY A 87 -6.22 -6.19 13.63
N ASP A 88 -5.51 -5.90 12.53
CA ASP A 88 -5.84 -6.35 11.18
C ASP A 88 -5.09 -7.66 10.89
N ILE A 89 -5.80 -8.79 10.82
CA ILE A 89 -5.21 -10.14 10.92
C ILE A 89 -5.47 -11.01 9.69
N LEU A 90 -6.44 -10.63 8.85
CA LEU A 90 -6.78 -11.27 7.58
C LEU A 90 -6.48 -10.33 6.42
N ASN A 91 -5.84 -10.83 5.36
CA ASN A 91 -5.72 -10.06 4.12
C ASN A 91 -7.05 -10.10 3.33
N HIS A 92 -7.19 -9.25 2.31
CA HIS A 92 -8.40 -9.14 1.48
C HIS A 92 -8.86 -10.47 0.83
N GLU A 93 -7.92 -11.35 0.45
CA GLU A 93 -8.23 -12.70 -0.06
C GLU A 93 -8.91 -13.56 1.03
N GLN A 94 -8.35 -13.55 2.24
CA GLN A 94 -8.86 -14.27 3.40
C GLN A 94 -10.19 -13.69 3.91
N GLN A 95 -10.33 -12.37 3.87
CA GLN A 95 -11.59 -11.69 4.17
C GLN A 95 -12.69 -12.17 3.23
N ALA A 96 -12.47 -12.16 1.92
CA ALA A 96 -13.44 -12.63 0.93
C ALA A 96 -13.85 -14.11 1.14
N ASP A 97 -12.88 -15.01 1.37
CA ASP A 97 -13.18 -16.42 1.64
C ASP A 97 -13.92 -16.61 2.99
N PHE A 98 -13.71 -15.71 3.97
CA PHE A 98 -14.45 -15.70 5.21
C PHE A 98 -15.90 -15.18 5.05
N GLU A 99 -16.14 -14.16 4.22
CA GLU A 99 -17.50 -13.74 3.85
C GLU A 99 -18.26 -14.90 3.20
N ARG A 100 -17.63 -15.56 2.22
CA ARG A 100 -18.19 -16.73 1.54
C ARG A 100 -18.53 -17.85 2.51
N TYR A 101 -17.67 -18.10 3.50
CA TYR A 101 -17.93 -19.07 4.55
C TYR A 101 -19.18 -18.72 5.38
N ILE A 102 -19.34 -17.47 5.81
CA ILE A 102 -20.54 -17.02 6.54
C ILE A 102 -21.79 -17.11 5.65
N GLN A 103 -21.72 -16.62 4.40
CA GLN A 103 -22.78 -16.72 3.39
C GLN A 103 -23.20 -18.15 3.06
N SER A 104 -22.28 -19.09 3.16
CA SER A 104 -22.58 -20.51 2.99
C SER A 104 -23.37 -21.11 4.17
N GLY A 105 -23.53 -20.40 5.28
CA GLY A 105 -24.20 -20.86 6.51
C GLY A 105 -23.27 -21.13 7.69
N GLY A 106 -22.00 -20.68 7.60
CA GLY A 106 -20.98 -20.83 8.63
C GLY A 106 -21.31 -20.06 9.92
N GLY A 107 -20.89 -20.62 11.05
CA GLY A 107 -21.00 -19.97 12.36
C GLY A 107 -19.79 -19.12 12.71
N PHE A 108 -20.01 -18.03 13.45
CA PHE A 108 -19.00 -17.16 14.04
C PHE A 108 -19.23 -16.99 15.55
N VAL A 109 -18.15 -17.04 16.32
CA VAL A 109 -18.13 -16.68 17.74
C VAL A 109 -17.00 -15.69 17.99
N GLY A 110 -17.32 -14.49 18.45
CA GLY A 110 -16.33 -13.55 18.97
C GLY A 110 -16.24 -13.60 20.49
N VAL A 111 -15.02 -13.61 21.04
CA VAL A 111 -14.77 -13.58 22.48
C VAL A 111 -13.88 -12.38 22.82
N HIS A 112 -14.37 -11.53 23.71
CA HIS A 112 -13.71 -10.35 24.28
C HIS A 112 -13.05 -9.48 23.20
N ALA A 113 -11.74 -9.62 22.96
CA ALA A 113 -11.01 -8.77 22.04
C ALA A 113 -11.35 -8.97 20.55
N ALA A 114 -12.23 -9.91 20.19
CA ALA A 114 -12.71 -10.04 18.80
C ALA A 114 -13.29 -8.73 18.21
N THR A 115 -13.79 -7.81 19.04
CA THR A 115 -14.24 -6.46 18.62
C THR A 115 -13.11 -5.46 18.42
N ASP A 116 -11.89 -5.77 18.88
CA ASP A 116 -10.64 -5.05 18.62
C ASP A 116 -9.91 -5.59 17.37
N THR A 117 -10.67 -6.06 16.38
CA THR A 117 -10.14 -6.72 15.17
C THR A 117 -10.78 -6.17 13.89
N GLU A 118 -10.04 -6.11 12.77
CA GLU A 118 -10.54 -5.77 11.41
C GLU A 118 -11.32 -4.43 11.32
N TYR A 119 -10.78 -3.34 11.90
CA TYR A 119 -11.44 -2.02 11.92
C TYR A 119 -11.71 -1.41 10.53
N GLU A 120 -10.95 -1.82 9.52
CA GLU A 120 -11.05 -1.29 8.15
C GLU A 120 -12.02 -2.10 7.28
N TRP A 121 -12.71 -3.07 7.86
CA TRP A 121 -13.63 -3.98 7.17
C TRP A 121 -15.06 -3.83 7.72
N PRO A 122 -15.87 -2.88 7.22
CA PRO A 122 -17.22 -2.60 7.75
C PRO A 122 -18.17 -3.80 7.75
N TRP A 123 -17.96 -4.78 6.86
CA TRP A 123 -18.72 -6.04 6.88
C TRP A 123 -18.44 -6.84 8.17
N TYR A 124 -17.19 -6.87 8.64
CA TYR A 124 -16.83 -7.50 9.91
C TYR A 124 -17.48 -6.80 11.10
N ASN A 125 -17.59 -5.46 11.11
CA ASN A 125 -18.34 -4.74 12.15
C ASN A 125 -19.78 -5.27 12.28
N LYS A 126 -20.45 -5.50 11.15
CA LYS A 126 -21.82 -6.04 11.14
C LYS A 126 -21.87 -7.50 11.60
N LEU A 127 -20.85 -8.30 11.29
CA LEU A 127 -20.71 -9.68 11.76
C LEU A 127 -20.49 -9.75 13.28
N VAL A 128 -19.48 -9.05 13.81
CA VAL A 128 -19.12 -9.09 15.23
C VAL A 128 -20.11 -8.31 16.10
N GLY A 129 -20.67 -7.21 15.57
CA GLY A 129 -21.76 -6.43 16.15
C GLY A 129 -21.35 -5.10 16.80
N ALA A 130 -20.06 -4.85 17.05
CA ALA A 130 -19.55 -3.57 17.53
C ALA A 130 -18.02 -3.50 17.34
N TYR A 131 -17.43 -2.31 17.45
CA TYR A 131 -15.98 -2.14 17.52
C TYR A 131 -15.53 -1.65 18.89
N PHE A 132 -14.38 -2.12 19.34
CA PHE A 132 -13.72 -1.62 20.54
C PHE A 132 -13.34 -0.13 20.39
N GLU A 133 -13.55 0.64 21.44
CA GLU A 133 -13.17 2.05 21.54
C GLU A 133 -12.17 2.29 22.69
N GLY A 134 -12.32 1.59 23.81
CA GLY A 134 -11.46 1.72 24.98
C GLY A 134 -11.93 0.84 26.12
N HIS A 135 -11.23 0.83 27.26
CA HIS A 135 -11.67 0.12 28.46
C HIS A 135 -11.13 0.80 29.74
N PRO A 136 -11.80 0.66 30.89
CA PRO A 136 -11.24 1.00 32.19
C PRO A 136 -10.40 -0.16 32.75
N ARG A 137 -10.02 -0.07 34.01
CA ARG A 137 -9.35 -1.17 34.73
C ARG A 137 -10.29 -2.38 34.88
N ILE A 138 -9.69 -3.56 35.02
CA ILE A 138 -10.39 -4.77 35.48
C ILE A 138 -11.05 -4.51 36.82
N GLN A 139 -12.35 -4.76 36.91
CA GLN A 139 -13.15 -4.56 38.12
C GLN A 139 -14.44 -5.37 38.09
N GLU A 140 -15.14 -5.44 39.21
CA GLU A 140 -16.44 -6.09 39.30
C GLU A 140 -17.54 -5.18 38.72
N ALA A 141 -18.53 -5.78 38.06
CA ALA A 141 -19.74 -5.11 37.59
C ALA A 141 -20.97 -6.02 37.69
N THR A 142 -22.14 -5.40 37.69
CA THR A 142 -23.43 -6.08 37.64
C THR A 142 -23.89 -6.22 36.20
N LEU A 143 -24.14 -7.45 35.77
CA LEU A 143 -24.63 -7.78 34.43
C LEU A 143 -26.12 -8.11 34.49
N ASN A 144 -26.91 -7.53 33.59
CA ASN A 144 -28.35 -7.73 33.51
C ASN A 144 -28.68 -8.70 32.36
N VAL A 145 -29.29 -9.83 32.68
CA VAL A 145 -29.68 -10.86 31.69
C VAL A 145 -31.05 -10.55 31.13
N LEU A 146 -31.10 -10.08 29.88
CA LEU A 146 -32.33 -9.62 29.23
C LEU A 146 -33.14 -10.75 28.60
N ASN A 147 -32.45 -11.76 28.08
CA ASN A 147 -33.09 -12.91 27.43
C ASN A 147 -32.67 -14.20 28.12
N LYS A 148 -33.63 -14.92 28.71
CA LYS A 148 -33.40 -16.19 29.43
C LYS A 148 -33.84 -17.43 28.66
N THR A 149 -34.23 -17.29 27.40
CA THR A 149 -34.63 -18.43 26.56
C THR A 149 -33.49 -18.93 25.67
N HIS A 150 -32.48 -18.09 25.42
CA HIS A 150 -31.32 -18.47 24.62
C HIS A 150 -30.41 -19.48 25.35
N GLU A 151 -29.82 -20.43 24.63
CA GLU A 151 -29.01 -21.52 25.22
C GLU A 151 -27.81 -21.02 26.02
N SER A 152 -27.24 -19.86 25.67
CA SER A 152 -26.13 -19.24 26.40
C SER A 152 -26.53 -18.55 27.71
N THR A 153 -27.81 -18.26 27.93
CA THR A 153 -28.25 -17.46 29.08
C THR A 153 -29.35 -18.12 29.91
N LYS A 154 -29.98 -19.20 29.44
CA LYS A 154 -31.09 -19.87 30.14
C LYS A 154 -30.75 -20.39 31.54
N HIS A 155 -29.47 -20.65 31.82
CA HIS A 155 -28.98 -21.09 33.13
C HIS A 155 -28.55 -19.95 34.05
N LEU A 156 -28.59 -18.69 33.58
CA LEU A 156 -28.18 -17.52 34.36
C LEU A 156 -29.35 -16.98 35.20
N ASP A 157 -29.00 -16.35 36.32
CA ASP A 157 -29.93 -15.53 37.09
C ASP A 157 -30.23 -14.21 36.36
N ASN A 158 -31.20 -13.43 36.85
CA ASN A 158 -31.55 -12.15 36.22
C ASN A 158 -30.40 -11.14 36.29
N THR A 159 -29.59 -11.24 37.34
CA THR A 159 -28.37 -10.48 37.52
C THR A 159 -27.20 -11.44 37.69
N TRP A 160 -26.06 -11.09 37.09
CA TRP A 160 -24.81 -11.82 37.24
C TRP A 160 -23.71 -10.86 37.62
N ILE A 161 -23.16 -11.01 38.82
CA ILE A 161 -22.02 -10.22 39.28
C ILE A 161 -20.74 -10.92 38.85
N LYS A 162 -19.86 -10.19 38.17
CA LYS A 162 -18.62 -10.73 37.64
C LYS A 162 -17.54 -9.66 37.61
N SER A 163 -16.28 -10.07 37.70
CA SER A 163 -15.14 -9.23 37.38
C SER A 163 -14.51 -9.64 36.04
N ASP A 164 -14.21 -8.65 35.20
CA ASP A 164 -13.50 -8.77 33.92
C ASP A 164 -13.00 -7.36 33.50
N GLU A 165 -12.41 -7.25 32.30
CA GLU A 165 -12.15 -5.95 31.65
C GLU A 165 -13.35 -5.55 30.77
N TRP A 166 -13.99 -4.43 31.10
CA TRP A 166 -15.23 -3.99 30.44
C TRP A 166 -14.96 -3.01 29.29
N TYR A 167 -15.27 -3.40 28.07
CA TYR A 167 -15.03 -2.61 26.87
C TYR A 167 -16.07 -1.52 26.69
N ASN A 168 -15.62 -0.35 26.28
CA ASN A 168 -16.48 0.65 25.66
C ASN A 168 -16.50 0.41 24.15
N PHE A 169 -17.68 0.51 23.55
CA PHE A 169 -17.89 0.22 22.13
C PHE A 169 -18.22 1.47 21.31
N LYS A 170 -17.81 1.45 20.04
CA LYS A 170 -18.30 2.33 18.97
C LYS A 170 -18.95 1.52 17.85
N SER A 171 -19.71 2.19 16.98
CA SER A 171 -20.35 1.56 15.81
C SER A 171 -21.15 0.30 16.19
N ILE A 172 -21.96 0.40 17.24
CA ILE A 172 -22.78 -0.71 17.73
C ILE A 172 -23.89 -0.98 16.70
N ASN A 173 -23.96 -2.22 16.23
CA ASN A 173 -25.00 -2.66 15.31
C ASN A 173 -26.35 -2.78 16.04
N THR A 174 -27.32 -1.99 15.60
CA THR A 174 -28.66 -1.95 16.22
C THR A 174 -29.54 -3.17 15.88
N GLU A 175 -29.12 -4.00 14.93
CA GLU A 175 -29.85 -5.21 14.49
C GLU A 175 -29.53 -6.46 15.31
N VAL A 176 -28.61 -6.37 16.29
CA VAL A 176 -28.23 -7.52 17.13
C VAL A 176 -29.30 -7.82 18.19
N ASN A 177 -29.43 -9.10 18.56
CA ASN A 177 -30.30 -9.51 19.66
C ASN A 177 -29.49 -9.53 20.96
N VAL A 178 -29.65 -8.50 21.78
CA VAL A 178 -28.93 -8.36 23.05
C VAL A 178 -29.38 -9.43 24.05
N LEU A 179 -28.40 -10.13 24.63
CA LEU A 179 -28.61 -11.17 25.65
C LEU A 179 -28.31 -10.64 27.05
N ILE A 180 -27.23 -9.87 27.18
CA ILE A 180 -26.74 -9.35 28.46
C ILE A 180 -26.29 -7.90 28.25
N THR A 181 -26.68 -7.02 29.17
CA THR A 181 -26.13 -5.65 29.30
C THR A 181 -25.35 -5.51 30.60
N ILE A 182 -24.51 -4.49 30.69
CA ILE A 182 -23.78 -4.13 31.91
C ILE A 182 -24.38 -2.87 32.54
N ASP A 183 -24.45 -2.83 33.87
CA ASP A 183 -24.86 -1.66 34.63
C ASP A 183 -23.64 -0.74 34.88
N GLU A 184 -23.53 0.35 34.10
CA GLU A 184 -22.45 1.34 34.25
C GLU A 184 -22.44 2.07 35.60
N THR A 185 -23.51 1.99 36.40
CA THR A 185 -23.49 2.57 37.76
C THR A 185 -22.78 1.67 38.77
N SER A 186 -22.52 0.40 38.40
CA SER A 186 -21.88 -0.60 39.27
C SER A 186 -20.35 -0.62 39.17
N TYR A 187 -19.76 0.12 38.23
CA TYR A 187 -18.31 0.19 38.01
C TYR A 187 -17.88 1.57 37.48
N GLU A 188 -16.56 1.84 37.42
CA GLU A 188 -16.04 3.13 36.95
C GLU A 188 -15.45 3.04 35.53
N GLY A 189 -15.81 4.01 34.68
CA GLY A 189 -15.17 4.25 33.37
C GLY A 189 -15.94 3.73 32.14
N GLY A 190 -17.20 3.33 32.30
CA GLY A 190 -18.12 3.09 31.18
C GLY A 190 -18.48 4.38 30.44
N THR A 191 -18.66 4.30 29.13
CA THR A 191 -19.00 5.45 28.26
C THR A 191 -20.14 5.18 27.29
N ASN A 192 -20.79 4.02 27.35
CA ASN A 192 -21.92 3.66 26.47
C ASN A 192 -23.28 4.00 27.09
N GLY A 193 -23.32 4.37 28.38
CA GLY A 193 -24.52 4.78 29.09
C GLY A 193 -25.51 3.63 29.28
N ASP A 194 -26.81 3.95 29.26
CA ASP A 194 -27.89 2.97 29.49
C ASP A 194 -27.95 1.84 28.43
N ASN A 195 -27.33 2.05 27.27
CA ASN A 195 -27.31 1.12 26.15
C ASN A 195 -25.94 0.46 25.98
N HIS A 196 -25.52 -0.30 26.99
CA HIS A 196 -24.24 -1.03 26.99
C HIS A 196 -24.46 -2.56 26.88
N PRO A 197 -24.58 -3.12 25.65
CA PRO A 197 -24.65 -4.55 25.44
C PRO A 197 -23.25 -5.19 25.58
N ILE A 198 -23.19 -6.36 26.23
CA ILE A 198 -21.91 -7.09 26.45
C ILE A 198 -21.96 -8.53 25.93
N SER A 199 -23.13 -9.02 25.53
CA SER A 199 -23.29 -10.29 24.83
C SER A 199 -24.53 -10.26 23.96
N TRP A 200 -24.43 -10.75 22.73
CA TRP A 200 -25.51 -10.71 21.74
C TRP A 200 -25.38 -11.83 20.71
N TYR A 201 -26.45 -12.02 19.93
CA TYR A 201 -26.48 -12.94 18.80
C TYR A 201 -27.34 -12.41 17.65
N HIS A 202 -27.09 -12.88 16.44
CA HIS A 202 -27.92 -12.60 15.27
C HIS A 202 -27.66 -13.60 14.15
N ASN A 203 -28.55 -13.62 13.17
CA ASN A 203 -28.24 -14.17 11.85
C ASN A 203 -27.64 -13.05 11.03
N PHE A 204 -26.55 -13.32 10.31
CA PHE A 204 -25.88 -12.32 9.50
C PHE A 204 -25.36 -12.94 8.22
N ASP A 205 -25.71 -12.31 7.09
CA ASP A 205 -25.24 -12.66 5.76
C ASP A 205 -25.23 -14.17 5.49
N GLY A 206 -26.37 -14.84 5.72
CA GLY A 206 -26.53 -16.29 5.54
C GLY A 206 -26.09 -17.18 6.72
N GLY A 207 -25.22 -16.68 7.61
CA GLY A 207 -24.66 -17.39 8.76
C GLY A 207 -25.23 -16.97 10.11
N ARG A 208 -24.56 -17.41 11.18
CA ARG A 208 -24.94 -17.17 12.59
C ARG A 208 -23.77 -16.58 13.36
N ALA A 209 -24.00 -15.47 14.05
CA ALA A 209 -22.99 -14.80 14.88
C ALA A 209 -23.42 -14.77 16.35
N PHE A 210 -22.46 -15.06 17.23
CA PHE A 210 -22.58 -14.85 18.67
C PHE A 210 -21.34 -14.09 19.16
N TYR A 211 -21.53 -13.15 20.06
CA TYR A 211 -20.43 -12.43 20.70
C TYR A 211 -20.63 -12.38 22.22
N THR A 212 -19.52 -12.48 22.94
CA THR A 212 -19.45 -12.17 24.37
C THR A 212 -18.19 -11.36 24.66
N GLU A 213 -18.34 -10.25 25.37
CA GLU A 213 -17.25 -9.37 25.78
C GLU A 213 -16.38 -9.99 26.86
N MET A 214 -16.90 -10.95 27.63
CA MET A 214 -16.15 -11.58 28.70
C MET A 214 -15.04 -12.49 28.16
N GLY A 215 -13.87 -12.51 28.81
CA GLY A 215 -12.75 -13.35 28.37
C GLY A 215 -11.35 -12.73 28.50
N HIS A 216 -11.22 -11.57 29.15
CA HIS A 216 -9.92 -10.93 29.36
C HIS A 216 -9.04 -11.75 30.30
N THR A 217 -9.60 -12.19 31.43
CA THR A 217 -8.85 -12.84 32.50
C THR A 217 -8.79 -14.36 32.32
N LYS A 218 -7.77 -15.00 32.90
CA LYS A 218 -7.65 -16.47 32.90
C LYS A 218 -8.78 -17.10 33.72
N GLU A 219 -9.13 -16.46 34.84
CA GLU A 219 -10.15 -16.87 35.80
C GLU A 219 -11.53 -16.94 35.15
N THR A 220 -11.81 -16.11 34.15
CA THR A 220 -13.03 -16.18 33.34
C THR A 220 -13.23 -17.55 32.71
N PHE A 221 -12.17 -18.18 32.17
CA PHE A 221 -12.24 -19.50 31.54
C PHE A 221 -12.26 -20.67 32.53
N GLU A 222 -11.97 -20.41 33.81
CA GLU A 222 -12.13 -21.37 34.91
C GLU A 222 -13.54 -21.31 35.53
N ASN A 223 -14.26 -20.20 35.31
CA ASN A 223 -15.62 -19.99 35.81
C ASN A 223 -16.65 -20.86 35.07
N SER A 224 -17.27 -21.81 35.80
CA SER A 224 -18.23 -22.74 35.20
C SER A 224 -19.49 -22.09 34.62
N THR A 225 -19.90 -20.93 35.13
CA THR A 225 -21.06 -20.17 34.62
C THR A 225 -20.74 -19.54 33.27
N PHE A 226 -19.56 -18.92 33.13
CA PHE A 226 -19.07 -18.38 31.86
C PHE A 226 -18.82 -19.49 30.83
N VAL A 227 -18.19 -20.60 31.21
CA VAL A 227 -17.93 -21.72 30.30
C VAL A 227 -19.23 -22.31 29.72
N LYS A 228 -20.31 -22.36 30.52
CA LYS A 228 -21.65 -22.74 30.02
C LYS A 228 -22.26 -21.68 29.10
N HIS A 229 -22.06 -20.40 29.39
CA HIS A 229 -22.48 -19.30 28.52
C HIS A 229 -21.80 -19.39 27.14
N LEU A 230 -20.47 -19.55 27.13
CA LEU A 230 -19.68 -19.72 25.91
C LEU A 230 -20.12 -20.96 25.12
N LEU A 231 -20.37 -22.10 25.79
CA LEU A 231 -20.88 -23.30 25.15
C LEU A 231 -22.22 -23.07 24.44
N GLY A 232 -23.15 -22.35 25.08
CA GLY A 232 -24.44 -22.02 24.47
C GLY A 232 -24.29 -21.15 23.22
N GLY A 233 -23.35 -20.20 23.26
CA GLY A 233 -23.00 -19.37 22.09
C GLY A 233 -22.39 -20.19 20.95
N ILE A 234 -21.45 -21.10 21.25
CA ILE A 234 -20.85 -22.01 20.27
C ILE A 234 -21.93 -22.92 19.66
N LYS A 235 -22.84 -23.49 20.46
CA LYS A 235 -23.94 -24.33 19.95
C LYS A 235 -24.89 -23.55 19.04
N TYR A 236 -25.21 -22.32 19.39
CA TYR A 236 -25.99 -21.43 18.52
C TYR A 236 -25.28 -21.22 17.18
N ALA A 237 -23.99 -20.87 17.19
CA ALA A 237 -23.23 -20.63 15.97
C ALA A 237 -23.13 -21.88 15.07
N ILE A 238 -22.90 -23.06 15.65
CA ILE A 238 -22.85 -24.35 14.91
C ILE A 238 -24.18 -24.56 14.15
N GLY A 239 -25.32 -24.33 14.81
CA GLY A 239 -26.65 -24.52 14.24
C GLY A 239 -26.83 -25.89 13.57
N ASP A 240 -27.32 -25.89 12.33
CA ASP A 240 -27.61 -27.13 11.60
C ASP A 240 -26.37 -27.80 10.96
N ASN A 241 -25.18 -27.17 11.07
CA ASN A 241 -23.92 -27.67 10.50
C ASN A 241 -24.00 -28.04 9.00
N ASN A 242 -24.65 -27.18 8.21
CA ASN A 242 -24.77 -27.36 6.76
C ASN A 242 -24.23 -26.14 6.03
N LEU A 243 -23.11 -26.31 5.32
CA LEU A 243 -22.51 -25.26 4.48
C LEU A 243 -22.91 -25.49 3.02
N ASN A 244 -23.46 -24.46 2.39
CA ASN A 244 -23.73 -24.43 0.96
C ASN A 244 -23.06 -23.22 0.30
N TYR A 245 -21.84 -23.42 -0.19
CA TYR A 245 -21.08 -22.38 -0.89
C TYR A 245 -21.71 -21.92 -2.20
N SER A 246 -22.71 -22.62 -2.75
CA SER A 246 -23.48 -22.12 -3.89
C SER A 246 -24.34 -20.90 -3.55
N LYS A 247 -24.48 -20.55 -2.25
CA LYS A 247 -25.18 -19.35 -1.78
C LYS A 247 -24.24 -18.17 -1.55
N ALA A 248 -22.93 -18.38 -1.63
CA ALA A 248 -21.96 -17.31 -1.43
C ALA A 248 -22.07 -16.28 -2.55
N THR A 249 -22.20 -15.02 -2.18
CA THR A 249 -22.35 -13.86 -3.08
C THR A 249 -21.07 -13.04 -3.20
N SER A 250 -20.12 -13.22 -2.28
CA SER A 250 -18.80 -12.62 -2.39
C SER A 250 -17.94 -13.40 -3.38
N ASP A 251 -17.24 -12.70 -4.26
CA ASP A 251 -16.34 -13.34 -5.23
C ASP A 251 -15.12 -13.91 -4.53
N ARG A 252 -14.57 -14.99 -5.07
CA ARG A 252 -13.26 -15.47 -4.64
C ARG A 252 -12.18 -14.59 -5.27
N VAL A 253 -11.38 -13.94 -4.43
CA VAL A 253 -10.27 -13.10 -4.90
C VAL A 253 -9.11 -13.99 -5.34
N PRO A 254 -8.57 -13.81 -6.57
CA PRO A 254 -7.39 -14.53 -7.02
C PRO A 254 -6.15 -14.14 -6.21
N THR A 255 -5.37 -15.13 -5.80
CA THR A 255 -4.18 -14.89 -4.99
C THR A 255 -3.10 -14.12 -5.76
N GLU A 256 -2.44 -13.14 -5.13
CA GLU A 256 -1.43 -12.26 -5.77
C GLU A 256 -0.34 -13.08 -6.52
N ASN A 257 0.09 -14.19 -5.95
CA ASN A 257 1.11 -15.08 -6.53
C ASN A 257 0.68 -15.80 -7.83
N ARG A 258 -0.53 -15.56 -8.34
CA ARG A 258 -0.95 -16.00 -9.68
C ARG A 258 -0.62 -14.98 -10.76
N PHE A 259 -0.30 -13.75 -10.37
CA PHE A 259 0.09 -12.70 -11.29
C PHE A 259 1.61 -12.63 -11.39
N VAL A 260 2.12 -12.51 -12.61
CA VAL A 260 3.55 -12.39 -12.89
C VAL A 260 3.79 -11.08 -13.60
N LYS A 261 4.50 -10.16 -12.93
CA LYS A 261 4.98 -8.91 -13.50
C LYS A 261 6.32 -9.14 -14.21
N GLN A 262 6.34 -8.88 -15.51
CA GLN A 262 7.54 -8.93 -16.35
C GLN A 262 7.87 -7.51 -16.83
N VAL A 263 9.10 -7.04 -16.57
CA VAL A 263 9.62 -5.80 -17.15
C VAL A 263 9.95 -6.07 -18.62
N LEU A 264 9.29 -5.36 -19.53
CA LEU A 264 9.51 -5.44 -20.98
C LEU A 264 10.55 -4.43 -21.46
N ASP A 265 10.53 -3.23 -20.87
CA ASP A 265 11.49 -2.17 -21.10
C ASP A 265 11.68 -1.34 -19.82
N PHE A 266 12.82 -0.67 -19.68
CA PHE A 266 13.17 0.14 -18.51
C PHE A 266 14.06 1.32 -18.90
N ASN A 267 14.37 2.18 -17.92
CA ASN A 267 15.14 3.39 -18.18
C ASN A 267 14.41 4.37 -19.13
N LEU A 268 13.08 4.43 -19.03
CA LEU A 268 12.25 5.30 -19.86
C LEU A 268 12.37 6.77 -19.44
N ASN A 269 12.12 7.67 -20.39
CA ASN A 269 12.26 9.11 -20.22
C ASN A 269 10.91 9.80 -20.17
N GLU A 270 10.32 9.87 -18.97
CA GLU A 270 9.00 10.48 -18.76
C GLU A 270 7.91 9.85 -19.64
N PRO A 271 7.69 8.52 -19.53
CA PRO A 271 6.67 7.84 -20.32
C PRO A 271 5.27 8.35 -19.94
N MET A 272 4.35 8.46 -20.90
CA MET A 272 3.05 9.14 -20.71
C MET A 272 1.84 8.24 -20.95
N GLU A 273 1.58 7.79 -22.17
CA GLU A 273 0.38 7.02 -22.54
C GLU A 273 0.78 5.85 -23.45
N LEU A 274 0.00 4.77 -23.42
CA LEU A 274 0.22 3.57 -24.23
C LEU A 274 -1.08 3.08 -24.88
N ASP A 275 -0.95 2.43 -26.02
CA ASP A 275 -2.05 1.76 -26.71
C ASP A 275 -1.53 0.52 -27.45
N GLU A 276 -2.40 -0.43 -27.78
CA GLU A 276 -2.01 -1.60 -28.55
C GLU A 276 -2.06 -1.30 -30.05
N LEU A 277 -0.95 -1.58 -30.74
CA LEU A 277 -0.94 -1.67 -32.20
C LEU A 277 -1.41 -3.09 -32.59
N PRO A 278 -2.62 -3.26 -33.19
CA PRO A 278 -3.26 -4.56 -33.28
C PRO A 278 -2.40 -5.67 -33.91
N ASP A 279 -2.21 -6.77 -33.17
CA ASP A 279 -1.37 -7.93 -33.51
C ASP A 279 0.13 -7.61 -33.76
N GLN A 280 0.62 -6.40 -33.45
CA GLN A 280 2.01 -5.98 -33.67
C GLN A 280 2.78 -5.72 -32.38
N GLY A 281 2.20 -5.04 -31.40
CA GLY A 281 2.93 -4.64 -30.21
C GLY A 281 2.22 -3.60 -29.35
N ILE A 282 2.92 -3.13 -28.32
CA ILE A 282 2.47 -2.01 -27.48
C ILE A 282 3.19 -0.74 -27.95
N LEU A 283 2.41 0.22 -28.41
CA LEU A 283 2.86 1.55 -28.77
C LEU A 283 2.77 2.45 -27.54
N PHE A 284 3.80 3.25 -27.28
CA PHE A 284 3.80 4.17 -26.14
C PHE A 284 4.65 5.40 -26.41
N ILE A 285 4.37 6.47 -25.66
CA ILE A 285 5.01 7.77 -25.84
C ILE A 285 5.79 8.22 -24.61
N GLU A 286 6.82 9.01 -24.85
CA GLU A 286 7.57 9.75 -23.84
C GLU A 286 7.31 11.25 -24.00
N ARG A 287 7.15 11.98 -22.89
CA ARG A 287 6.78 13.39 -22.87
C ARG A 287 7.67 14.27 -23.73
N ARG A 288 8.93 13.86 -23.92
CA ARG A 288 9.94 14.54 -24.74
C ARG A 288 9.89 14.19 -26.23
N GLY A 289 8.78 13.64 -26.71
CA GLY A 289 8.48 13.50 -28.14
C GLY A 289 8.86 12.14 -28.75
N ALA A 290 9.35 11.19 -27.95
CA ALA A 290 9.66 9.86 -28.49
C ALA A 290 8.37 9.02 -28.60
N LEU A 291 8.21 8.36 -29.75
CA LEU A 291 7.21 7.33 -30.00
C LEU A 291 7.91 5.97 -30.10
N LYS A 292 7.50 5.01 -29.28
CA LYS A 292 8.16 3.72 -29.11
C LYS A 292 7.19 2.57 -29.33
N LEU A 293 7.69 1.46 -29.86
CA LEU A 293 6.95 0.22 -30.07
C LEU A 293 7.68 -0.94 -29.39
N PHE A 294 7.05 -1.57 -28.41
CA PHE A 294 7.44 -2.91 -27.98
C PHE A 294 6.84 -3.94 -28.93
N ASP A 295 7.67 -4.52 -29.80
CA ASP A 295 7.23 -5.44 -30.84
C ASP A 295 7.08 -6.88 -30.29
N PHE A 296 5.91 -7.48 -30.49
CA PHE A 296 5.59 -8.82 -29.97
C PHE A 296 6.34 -9.97 -30.65
N LYS A 297 6.87 -9.77 -31.85
CA LYS A 297 7.59 -10.78 -32.62
C LYS A 297 9.05 -10.88 -32.21
N ILE A 298 9.71 -9.73 -31.96
CA ILE A 298 11.12 -9.70 -31.54
C ILE A 298 11.29 -9.52 -30.02
N GLU A 299 10.19 -9.23 -29.31
CA GLU A 299 10.16 -8.99 -27.85
C GLU A 299 11.13 -7.90 -27.40
N GLN A 300 11.21 -6.81 -28.17
CA GLN A 300 12.09 -5.67 -27.92
C GLN A 300 11.38 -4.36 -28.23
N THR A 301 11.77 -3.29 -27.51
CA THR A 301 11.34 -1.93 -27.81
C THR A 301 12.21 -1.28 -28.87
N GLU A 302 11.56 -0.63 -29.83
CA GLU A 302 12.19 0.24 -30.83
C GLU A 302 11.64 1.67 -30.70
N THR A 303 12.49 2.69 -30.71
CA THR A 303 12.04 4.08 -30.95
C THR A 303 11.76 4.24 -32.43
N ILE A 304 10.50 4.46 -32.78
CA ILE A 304 10.05 4.49 -34.18
C ILE A 304 9.85 5.90 -34.73
N ALA A 305 9.72 6.90 -33.86
CA ALA A 305 9.74 8.31 -34.23
C ALA A 305 10.22 9.19 -33.06
N GLN A 306 10.71 10.38 -33.41
CA GLN A 306 11.06 11.44 -32.47
C GLN A 306 10.48 12.75 -33.01
N LEU A 307 9.46 13.29 -32.34
CA LEU A 307 8.83 14.54 -32.69
C LEU A 307 9.63 15.71 -32.10
N ASP A 308 9.72 16.80 -32.85
CA ASP A 308 10.17 18.09 -32.34
C ASP A 308 8.97 18.80 -31.69
N ILE A 309 9.09 19.14 -30.41
CA ILE A 309 7.98 19.59 -29.57
C ILE A 309 8.46 20.56 -28.48
N PHE A 310 7.53 21.35 -27.95
CA PHE A 310 7.75 22.08 -26.70
C PHE A 310 7.43 21.17 -25.51
N TYR A 311 8.28 21.16 -24.48
CA TYR A 311 8.12 20.30 -23.28
C TYR A 311 8.36 21.04 -21.95
N GLY A 312 8.16 22.36 -21.91
CA GLY A 312 8.28 23.15 -20.68
C GLY A 312 7.12 22.89 -19.71
N ASN A 313 7.39 22.88 -18.40
CA ASN A 313 6.42 22.52 -17.36
C ASN A 313 5.83 21.13 -17.61
N GLU A 314 4.50 21.03 -17.75
CA GLU A 314 3.76 19.79 -18.01
C GLU A 314 3.47 19.55 -19.50
N ASP A 315 3.84 20.48 -20.39
CA ASP A 315 3.65 20.32 -21.82
C ASP A 315 4.55 19.22 -22.39
N GLY A 316 4.20 18.70 -23.56
CA GLY A 316 5.01 17.70 -24.24
C GLY A 316 4.20 16.90 -25.23
N LEU A 317 4.62 15.66 -25.47
CA LEU A 317 3.80 14.61 -26.09
C LEU A 317 3.05 13.89 -24.97
N LEU A 318 1.74 14.15 -24.86
CA LEU A 318 0.96 13.80 -23.65
C LEU A 318 0.02 12.62 -23.86
N GLY A 319 -0.49 12.46 -25.09
CA GLY A 319 -1.42 11.40 -25.40
C GLY A 319 -1.26 10.72 -26.75
N LEU A 320 -1.77 9.50 -26.81
CA LEU A 320 -1.66 8.54 -27.90
C LEU A 320 -2.95 7.71 -27.97
N ALA A 321 -3.54 7.62 -29.16
CA ALA A 321 -4.59 6.64 -29.44
C ALA A 321 -4.40 5.99 -30.82
N VAL A 322 -4.58 4.69 -30.91
CA VAL A 322 -4.60 3.92 -32.16
C VAL A 322 -6.03 3.86 -32.68
N ASP A 323 -6.23 4.16 -33.96
CA ASP A 323 -7.58 4.11 -34.54
C ASP A 323 -8.16 2.68 -34.47
N PRO A 324 -9.44 2.49 -34.10
CA PRO A 324 -10.05 1.15 -34.07
C PRO A 324 -10.01 0.42 -35.42
N ASN A 325 -9.87 1.15 -36.53
CA ASN A 325 -9.72 0.63 -37.89
C ASN A 325 -8.26 0.67 -38.38
N TYR A 326 -7.27 0.78 -37.49
CA TYR A 326 -5.83 0.88 -37.80
C TYR A 326 -5.36 -0.12 -38.85
N LYS A 327 -5.85 -1.37 -38.81
CA LYS A 327 -5.51 -2.41 -39.80
C LYS A 327 -5.83 -2.05 -41.25
N THR A 328 -6.71 -1.07 -41.46
CA THR A 328 -7.16 -0.62 -42.78
C THR A 328 -6.69 0.79 -43.12
N ASN A 329 -6.70 1.72 -42.15
CA ASN A 329 -6.38 3.13 -42.40
C ASN A 329 -4.96 3.53 -41.96
N HIS A 330 -4.32 2.72 -41.11
CA HIS A 330 -3.01 2.97 -40.52
C HIS A 330 -2.93 4.25 -39.69
N TRP A 331 -4.03 4.69 -39.09
CA TRP A 331 -4.07 5.96 -38.35
C TRP A 331 -3.76 5.81 -36.88
N ILE A 332 -2.98 6.76 -36.37
CA ILE A 332 -2.83 7.04 -34.94
C ILE A 332 -3.09 8.51 -34.68
N TYR A 333 -3.38 8.85 -33.43
CA TYR A 333 -3.66 10.19 -32.96
C TYR A 333 -2.70 10.55 -31.83
N LEU A 334 -2.16 11.76 -31.88
CA LEU A 334 -1.23 12.27 -30.88
C LEU A 334 -1.75 13.59 -30.31
N PHE A 335 -1.66 13.73 -28.99
CA PHE A 335 -1.84 14.99 -28.28
C PHE A 335 -0.46 15.55 -27.93
N TYR A 336 -0.12 16.73 -28.44
CA TYR A 336 1.20 17.30 -28.16
C TYR A 336 1.26 18.83 -28.23
N SER A 337 2.30 19.40 -27.61
CA SER A 337 2.65 20.81 -27.72
C SER A 337 3.61 21.06 -28.89
N PRO A 338 3.20 21.73 -29.98
CA PRO A 338 4.07 22.04 -31.10
C PRO A 338 5.27 22.91 -30.69
N PRO A 339 6.40 22.84 -31.44
CA PRO A 339 7.58 23.65 -31.18
C PRO A 339 7.30 25.14 -31.45
N GLY A 340 8.18 26.01 -30.93
CA GLY A 340 8.00 27.47 -30.96
C GLY A 340 7.33 28.00 -29.70
N ASP A 341 6.99 29.29 -29.66
CA ASP A 341 6.48 29.98 -28.46
C ASP A 341 4.94 30.13 -28.43
N GLU A 342 4.24 29.74 -29.51
CA GLU A 342 2.78 29.83 -29.53
C GLU A 342 2.18 28.90 -28.47
N PRO A 343 1.36 29.42 -27.55
CA PRO A 343 0.85 28.64 -26.43
C PRO A 343 -0.38 27.84 -26.88
N LEU A 344 -0.14 26.85 -27.74
CA LEU A 344 -1.13 25.92 -28.27
C LEU A 344 -0.74 24.48 -27.95
N GLN A 345 -1.75 23.61 -27.89
CA GLN A 345 -1.64 22.16 -27.89
C GLN A 345 -2.49 21.61 -29.05
N TYR A 346 -1.99 20.58 -29.72
CA TYR A 346 -2.64 19.98 -30.89
C TYR A 346 -3.09 18.56 -30.58
N VAL A 347 -4.26 18.22 -31.12
CA VAL A 347 -4.65 16.82 -31.35
C VAL A 347 -4.59 16.60 -32.85
N SER A 348 -3.67 15.77 -33.30
CA SER A 348 -3.43 15.51 -34.72
C SER A 348 -3.48 14.02 -35.04
N ARG A 349 -3.92 13.70 -36.25
CA ARG A 349 -3.88 12.36 -36.84
C ARG A 349 -2.64 12.22 -37.72
N PHE A 350 -2.01 11.06 -37.66
CA PHE A 350 -0.87 10.67 -38.51
C PHE A 350 -1.08 9.27 -39.10
N ASN A 351 -0.40 8.98 -40.20
CA ASN A 351 -0.22 7.64 -40.72
C ASN A 351 0.98 6.98 -40.04
N LEU A 352 0.81 5.76 -39.55
CA LEU A 352 1.86 4.90 -39.02
C LEU A 352 1.91 3.61 -39.85
N ILE A 353 2.84 3.53 -40.80
CA ILE A 353 2.96 2.43 -41.77
C ILE A 353 4.33 1.78 -41.61
N ASP A 354 4.40 0.45 -41.59
CA ASP A 354 5.65 -0.31 -41.46
C ASP A 354 6.53 0.16 -40.29
N LYS A 355 5.90 0.42 -39.14
CA LYS A 355 6.53 0.96 -37.92
C LYS A 355 7.24 2.31 -38.13
N LYS A 356 6.76 3.14 -39.05
CA LYS A 356 7.29 4.49 -39.28
C LYS A 356 6.16 5.51 -39.29
N LEU A 357 6.34 6.55 -38.48
CA LEU A 357 5.41 7.67 -38.43
C LEU A 357 5.69 8.60 -39.62
N ASP A 358 4.70 8.79 -40.48
CA ASP A 358 4.78 9.75 -41.58
C ASP A 358 4.39 11.15 -41.08
N LEU A 359 5.38 11.98 -40.77
CA LEU A 359 5.17 13.34 -40.26
C LEU A 359 4.51 14.26 -41.30
N GLU A 360 4.65 13.99 -42.60
CA GLU A 360 4.01 14.80 -43.65
C GLU A 360 2.51 14.51 -43.78
N SER A 361 2.05 13.40 -43.21
CA SER A 361 0.63 12.99 -43.24
C SER A 361 -0.27 13.73 -42.24
N GLU A 362 0.31 14.62 -41.43
CA GLU A 362 -0.39 15.27 -40.32
C GLU A 362 -1.73 15.91 -40.74
N LYS A 363 -2.78 15.60 -39.97
CA LYS A 363 -4.04 16.35 -39.97
C LYS A 363 -4.34 16.85 -38.55
N ILE A 364 -4.35 18.17 -38.37
CA ILE A 364 -4.70 18.80 -37.09
C ILE A 364 -6.23 18.78 -36.94
N LEU A 365 -6.73 18.04 -35.95
CA LEU A 365 -8.16 17.99 -35.61
C LEU A 365 -8.53 19.16 -34.71
N LEU A 366 -7.76 19.40 -33.65
CA LEU A 366 -8.03 20.44 -32.67
C LEU A 366 -6.78 21.25 -32.35
N LYS A 367 -6.99 22.56 -32.17
CA LYS A 367 -6.02 23.49 -31.59
C LYS A 367 -6.58 24.01 -30.28
N ILE A 368 -5.94 23.67 -29.18
CA ILE A 368 -6.35 24.05 -27.83
C ILE A 368 -5.43 25.17 -27.33
N PRO A 369 -5.97 26.36 -27.02
CA PRO A 369 -5.19 27.40 -26.33
C PRO A 369 -4.71 26.91 -24.97
N THR A 370 -3.46 27.18 -24.65
CA THR A 370 -2.88 26.98 -23.31
C THR A 370 -2.19 28.26 -22.85
N ILE A 371 -1.69 28.26 -21.62
CA ILE A 371 -0.85 29.30 -21.03
C ILE A 371 0.36 28.58 -20.48
N ARG A 372 1.52 28.81 -21.11
CA ARG A 372 2.80 28.14 -20.80
C ARG A 372 3.49 28.65 -19.52
N GLU A 373 2.74 29.35 -18.68
CA GLU A 373 3.12 29.76 -17.32
C GLU A 373 2.48 28.87 -16.24
N CYS A 374 1.67 27.90 -16.67
CA CYS A 374 1.06 26.89 -15.81
C CYS A 374 0.93 25.58 -16.59
N CYS A 375 -0.08 24.80 -16.25
CA CYS A 375 -0.02 23.49 -15.66
C CYS A 375 -1.42 22.88 -15.80
N HIS A 376 -1.61 21.64 -15.39
CA HIS A 376 -2.82 20.84 -15.63
C HIS A 376 -3.10 20.70 -17.12
N SER A 377 -2.17 20.10 -17.86
CA SER A 377 -2.36 19.89 -19.30
C SER A 377 -3.39 18.79 -19.61
N GLY A 378 -3.62 17.84 -18.68
CA GLY A 378 -4.39 16.63 -18.97
C GLY A 378 -3.71 15.82 -20.07
N GLY A 379 -4.43 15.52 -21.14
CA GLY A 379 -3.85 15.12 -22.42
C GLY A 379 -4.03 13.66 -22.81
N ALA A 380 -4.88 12.90 -22.13
CA ALA A 380 -5.19 11.51 -22.51
C ALA A 380 -6.07 11.46 -23.77
N LEU A 381 -5.83 10.45 -24.60
CA LEU A 381 -6.60 10.16 -25.81
C LEU A 381 -7.10 8.72 -25.77
N GLU A 382 -8.41 8.50 -25.95
CA GLU A 382 -8.94 7.14 -25.96
C GLU A 382 -10.17 7.01 -26.85
N PHE A 383 -10.22 5.93 -27.63
CA PHE A 383 -11.39 5.61 -28.44
C PHE A 383 -12.44 4.86 -27.65
N GLY A 384 -13.62 5.47 -27.55
CA GLY A 384 -14.82 4.80 -27.06
C GLY A 384 -15.62 4.12 -28.17
N PRO A 385 -16.77 3.52 -27.82
CA PRO A 385 -17.68 2.88 -28.77
C PRO A 385 -18.10 3.80 -29.93
N LYS A 386 -18.38 3.20 -31.09
CA LYS A 386 -18.71 3.89 -32.35
C LYS A 386 -17.57 4.75 -32.90
N GLY A 387 -16.34 4.54 -32.41
CA GLY A 387 -15.13 5.23 -32.83
C GLY A 387 -15.17 6.72 -32.50
N ASN A 388 -15.75 7.09 -31.36
CA ASN A 388 -15.64 8.45 -30.83
C ASN A 388 -14.33 8.57 -30.07
N LEU A 389 -13.59 9.65 -30.29
CA LEU A 389 -12.36 9.97 -29.58
C LEU A 389 -12.69 10.85 -28.38
N PHE A 390 -12.28 10.41 -27.19
CA PHE A 390 -12.31 11.18 -25.96
C PHE A 390 -10.96 11.84 -25.72
N ILE A 391 -10.99 13.09 -25.24
CA ILE A 391 -9.80 13.94 -25.11
C ILE A 391 -9.88 14.63 -23.75
N THR A 392 -8.95 14.34 -22.84
CA THR A 392 -8.92 14.99 -21.53
C THR A 392 -8.12 16.28 -21.57
N LEU A 393 -8.65 17.34 -20.96
CA LEU A 393 -8.05 18.67 -20.93
C LEU A 393 -8.15 19.24 -19.53
N GLY A 394 -7.01 19.52 -18.90
CA GLY A 394 -7.01 20.22 -17.62
C GLY A 394 -7.33 21.71 -17.77
N ASP A 395 -7.57 22.37 -16.64
CA ASP A 395 -8.15 23.70 -16.58
C ASP A 395 -7.18 24.83 -16.93
N ASN A 396 -5.88 24.52 -17.00
CA ASN A 396 -4.81 25.47 -17.24
C ASN A 396 -4.89 26.71 -16.33
N THR A 397 -5.02 26.47 -15.02
CA THR A 397 -5.14 27.50 -13.98
C THR A 397 -4.09 27.35 -12.91
N ASN A 398 -3.38 28.44 -12.61
CA ASN A 398 -2.32 28.46 -11.61
C ASN A 398 -2.92 28.32 -10.19
N PRO A 399 -2.53 27.29 -9.41
CA PRO A 399 -3.13 27.03 -8.11
C PRO A 399 -2.48 27.81 -6.96
N PHE A 400 -1.29 28.39 -7.13
CA PHE A 400 -0.39 28.73 -6.02
C PHE A 400 -0.84 29.92 -5.15
N GLU A 401 -1.61 30.85 -5.71
CA GLU A 401 -2.10 32.04 -4.98
C GLU A 401 -3.51 31.89 -4.38
N SER A 402 -4.04 30.66 -4.35
CA SER A 402 -5.33 30.35 -3.75
C SER A 402 -5.24 29.93 -2.28
N SER A 403 -4.03 29.81 -1.71
CA SER A 403 -3.76 29.14 -0.43
C SER A 403 -4.19 27.66 -0.40
N GLY A 404 -4.17 26.98 -1.56
CA GLY A 404 -4.53 25.57 -1.71
C GLY A 404 -6.04 25.30 -1.83
N PHE A 405 -6.88 26.32 -1.97
CA PHE A 405 -8.31 26.17 -2.22
C PHE A 405 -8.65 26.48 -3.70
N ALA A 406 -9.93 26.62 -4.05
CA ALA A 406 -10.35 27.01 -5.38
C ALA A 406 -9.71 28.34 -5.85
N PRO A 407 -8.98 28.37 -6.99
CA PRO A 407 -8.46 29.58 -7.59
C PRO A 407 -9.58 30.28 -8.40
N ILE A 408 -10.27 31.24 -7.79
CA ILE A 408 -11.39 32.00 -8.38
C ILE A 408 -11.10 33.52 -8.33
N ASP A 409 -9.89 33.93 -8.71
CA ASP A 409 -9.41 35.30 -8.55
C ASP A 409 -9.88 36.25 -9.67
N GLU A 410 -10.97 36.98 -9.40
CA GLU A 410 -11.63 37.87 -10.37
C GLU A 410 -10.97 39.27 -10.51
N ARG A 411 -9.83 39.51 -9.87
CA ARG A 411 -9.13 40.81 -9.97
C ARG A 411 -8.67 41.06 -11.41
N GLU A 412 -8.59 42.33 -11.80
CA GLU A 412 -8.11 42.73 -13.12
C GLU A 412 -6.69 42.22 -13.37
N GLY A 413 -6.44 41.63 -14.55
CA GLY A 413 -5.14 41.06 -14.93
C GLY A 413 -4.81 39.71 -14.26
N ARG A 414 -5.75 39.07 -13.55
CA ARG A 414 -5.51 37.85 -12.77
C ARG A 414 -6.15 36.58 -13.34
N ALA A 415 -6.51 36.58 -14.62
CA ALA A 415 -7.14 35.43 -15.29
C ALA A 415 -6.36 34.11 -15.12
N LEU A 416 -5.02 34.13 -15.06
CA LEU A 416 -4.23 32.91 -14.82
C LEU A 416 -4.58 32.17 -13.51
N TRP A 417 -5.13 32.86 -12.50
CA TRP A 417 -5.55 32.32 -11.20
C TRP A 417 -7.07 32.21 -11.05
N ASP A 418 -7.80 32.20 -12.15
CA ASP A 418 -9.25 32.08 -12.19
C ASP A 418 -9.66 30.84 -12.99
N ALA A 419 -10.03 29.76 -12.31
CA ALA A 419 -10.49 28.52 -12.94
C ALA A 419 -11.88 28.66 -13.55
N GLN A 420 -12.63 29.70 -13.18
CA GLN A 420 -13.96 29.95 -13.74
C GLN A 420 -13.90 30.31 -15.23
N LYS A 421 -12.77 30.86 -15.70
CA LYS A 421 -12.54 31.19 -17.12
C LYS A 421 -12.52 29.98 -18.04
N SER A 422 -12.18 28.81 -17.49
CA SER A 422 -11.93 27.57 -18.24
C SER A 422 -12.85 26.47 -17.75
N ALA A 423 -12.57 25.83 -16.62
CA ALA A 423 -13.28 24.63 -16.14
C ALA A 423 -14.81 24.80 -16.11
N ALA A 424 -15.30 25.94 -15.62
CA ALA A 424 -16.72 26.29 -15.55
C ALA A 424 -17.25 27.12 -16.73
N ASN A 425 -16.40 27.47 -17.70
CA ASN A 425 -16.81 28.21 -18.89
C ASN A 425 -17.28 27.23 -19.97
N THR A 426 -18.54 27.39 -20.41
CA THR A 426 -19.16 26.53 -21.42
C THR A 426 -18.61 26.79 -22.83
N ASN A 427 -17.91 27.90 -23.03
CA ASN A 427 -17.33 28.32 -24.31
C ASN A 427 -15.80 28.12 -24.39
N ASP A 428 -15.22 27.34 -23.47
CA ASP A 428 -13.79 27.01 -23.42
C ASP A 428 -13.60 25.48 -23.43
N LEU A 429 -12.55 24.98 -24.08
CA LEU A 429 -12.27 23.54 -24.16
C LEU A 429 -11.51 23.01 -22.94
N ARG A 430 -10.88 23.89 -22.14
CA ARG A 430 -10.05 23.51 -20.99
C ARG A 430 -10.89 23.18 -19.76
N GLY A 431 -10.37 22.28 -18.92
CA GLY A 431 -11.05 21.74 -17.75
C GLY A 431 -12.28 20.90 -18.13
N LYS A 432 -12.13 20.08 -19.18
CA LYS A 432 -13.18 19.29 -19.83
C LYS A 432 -12.66 17.89 -20.18
N ILE A 433 -13.60 17.00 -20.48
CA ILE A 433 -13.35 15.85 -21.36
C ILE A 433 -14.21 16.04 -22.60
N LEU A 434 -13.55 16.15 -23.76
CA LEU A 434 -14.22 16.31 -25.04
C LEU A 434 -14.58 14.96 -25.62
N ARG A 435 -15.59 14.94 -26.50
CA ARG A 435 -15.96 13.76 -27.29
C ARG A 435 -16.26 14.17 -28.71
N ILE A 436 -15.41 13.75 -29.64
CA ILE A 436 -15.53 14.03 -31.08
C ILE A 436 -15.54 12.74 -31.89
N LYS A 437 -15.94 12.82 -33.16
CA LYS A 437 -15.81 11.71 -34.11
C LYS A 437 -14.84 12.12 -35.22
N PRO A 438 -13.59 11.61 -35.23
CA PRO A 438 -12.68 11.85 -36.34
C PRO A 438 -13.26 11.37 -37.68
N GLU A 439 -13.05 12.16 -38.73
CA GLU A 439 -13.49 11.87 -40.10
C GLU A 439 -12.28 11.60 -41.02
N ASP A 440 -12.53 10.93 -42.14
CA ASP A 440 -11.47 10.45 -43.04
C ASP A 440 -10.66 11.58 -43.69
N ASP A 441 -11.28 12.74 -43.90
CA ASP A 441 -10.64 13.92 -44.50
C ASP A 441 -9.73 14.69 -43.52
N GLY A 442 -9.66 14.26 -42.27
CA GLY A 442 -8.90 14.90 -41.20
C GLY A 442 -9.69 15.96 -40.44
N THR A 443 -10.99 16.11 -40.69
CA THR A 443 -11.91 16.88 -39.84
C THR A 443 -12.49 16.01 -38.73
N TYR A 444 -13.48 16.54 -38.00
CA TYR A 444 -14.26 15.78 -37.03
C TYR A 444 -15.72 16.22 -37.04
N SER A 445 -16.63 15.33 -36.65
CA SER A 445 -18.04 15.63 -36.40
C SER A 445 -18.36 15.58 -34.90
N ILE A 446 -19.51 16.17 -34.52
CA ILE A 446 -19.99 16.21 -33.14
C ILE A 446 -20.94 15.03 -32.87
N PRO A 447 -20.58 14.11 -31.95
CA PRO A 447 -21.46 13.02 -31.56
C PRO A 447 -22.70 13.52 -30.81
N LYS A 448 -23.87 12.91 -31.11
CA LYS A 448 -25.11 13.19 -30.36
C LYS A 448 -24.96 12.85 -28.88
N GLY A 449 -25.54 13.69 -28.01
CA GLY A 449 -25.52 13.49 -26.56
C GLY A 449 -24.30 14.07 -25.85
N ASN A 450 -23.52 14.93 -26.53
CA ASN A 450 -22.61 15.85 -25.85
C ASN A 450 -23.44 16.85 -25.00
N LEU A 451 -22.79 17.50 -24.03
CA LEU A 451 -23.45 18.34 -23.03
C LEU A 451 -24.21 19.50 -23.69
N PHE A 452 -23.64 20.07 -24.75
CA PHE A 452 -24.23 21.16 -25.51
C PHE A 452 -24.50 20.73 -26.96
N PRO A 453 -25.75 20.85 -27.45
CA PRO A 453 -26.05 20.63 -28.87
C PRO A 453 -25.29 21.61 -29.78
N GLU A 454 -24.95 21.14 -30.98
CA GLU A 454 -24.35 21.98 -32.01
C GLU A 454 -25.22 23.21 -32.32
N GLY A 455 -24.58 24.38 -32.44
CA GLY A 455 -25.25 25.67 -32.66
C GLY A 455 -25.80 26.35 -31.40
N THR A 456 -25.66 25.74 -30.21
CA THR A 456 -26.05 26.37 -28.95
C THR A 456 -25.17 27.61 -28.68
N PRO A 457 -25.73 28.83 -28.57
CA PRO A 457 -24.94 30.05 -28.41
C PRO A 457 -24.07 30.02 -27.15
N ASN A 458 -22.85 30.57 -27.24
CA ASN A 458 -21.88 30.67 -26.14
C ASN A 458 -21.50 29.32 -25.51
N THR A 459 -21.49 28.26 -26.32
CA THR A 459 -21.07 26.92 -25.87
C THR A 459 -20.20 26.23 -26.91
N ARG A 460 -19.40 25.26 -26.46
CA ARG A 460 -18.61 24.36 -27.31
C ARG A 460 -19.29 22.99 -27.40
N PRO A 461 -19.75 22.56 -28.59
CA PRO A 461 -20.45 21.29 -28.74
C PRO A 461 -19.55 20.06 -28.56
N GLU A 462 -18.22 20.23 -28.54
CA GLU A 462 -17.24 19.16 -28.27
C GLU A 462 -17.31 18.66 -26.83
N ILE A 463 -17.84 19.45 -25.89
CA ILE A 463 -17.85 19.16 -24.46
C ILE A 463 -18.79 17.99 -24.13
N TYR A 464 -18.23 16.91 -23.58
CA TYR A 464 -18.99 15.81 -23.00
C TYR A 464 -19.04 15.90 -21.46
N VAL A 465 -17.89 16.12 -20.83
CA VAL A 465 -17.75 16.41 -19.40
C VAL A 465 -17.21 17.81 -19.23
N MET A 466 -17.80 18.56 -18.29
CA MET A 466 -17.34 19.87 -17.87
C MET A 466 -16.96 19.87 -16.39
N GLY A 467 -16.13 20.83 -15.97
CA GLY A 467 -15.86 21.07 -14.55
C GLY A 467 -14.83 20.13 -13.97
N CYS A 468 -13.75 19.88 -14.71
CA CYS A 468 -12.59 19.13 -14.23
C CYS A 468 -11.43 20.09 -13.95
N ARG A 469 -10.55 19.73 -13.02
CA ARG A 469 -9.31 20.49 -12.76
C ARG A 469 -8.15 19.96 -13.59
N ASN A 470 -7.78 18.71 -13.39
CA ASN A 470 -6.74 17.99 -14.11
C ASN A 470 -7.15 16.52 -14.31
N PRO A 471 -8.05 16.23 -15.27
CA PRO A 471 -8.48 14.87 -15.61
C PRO A 471 -7.37 14.15 -16.38
N PHE A 472 -6.37 13.62 -15.68
CA PHE A 472 -5.10 13.26 -16.32
C PHE A 472 -5.15 11.95 -17.11
N ARG A 473 -5.76 10.89 -16.57
CA ARG A 473 -5.98 9.60 -17.26
C ARG A 473 -7.42 9.15 -17.13
N SER A 474 -7.96 8.64 -18.24
CA SER A 474 -9.33 8.16 -18.34
C SER A 474 -9.37 6.72 -18.85
N SER A 475 -10.52 6.07 -18.67
CA SER A 475 -10.88 4.84 -19.36
C SER A 475 -12.33 4.87 -19.84
N ILE A 476 -12.60 4.32 -21.01
CA ILE A 476 -13.96 4.08 -21.50
C ILE A 476 -14.28 2.59 -21.42
N ASP A 477 -15.38 2.27 -20.74
CA ASP A 477 -15.91 0.93 -20.74
C ASP A 477 -16.41 0.54 -22.15
N SER A 478 -15.71 -0.41 -22.77
CA SER A 478 -16.04 -0.97 -24.09
C SER A 478 -17.47 -1.50 -24.24
N LYS A 479 -18.12 -1.94 -23.14
CA LYS A 479 -19.46 -2.56 -23.16
C LYS A 479 -20.56 -1.53 -22.99
N THR A 480 -20.45 -0.66 -21.98
CA THR A 480 -21.48 0.36 -21.68
C THR A 480 -21.25 1.69 -22.37
N GLY A 481 -20.00 2.01 -22.73
CA GLY A 481 -19.58 3.33 -23.18
C GLY A 481 -19.48 4.37 -22.06
N TYR A 482 -19.53 3.95 -20.79
CA TYR A 482 -19.34 4.86 -19.65
C TYR A 482 -17.87 5.26 -19.53
N LEU A 483 -17.66 6.52 -19.18
CA LEU A 483 -16.35 7.13 -19.03
C LEU A 483 -15.98 7.19 -17.55
N TYR A 484 -14.74 6.85 -17.23
CA TYR A 484 -14.14 6.95 -15.90
C TYR A 484 -12.85 7.75 -15.99
N TRP A 485 -12.53 8.56 -14.99
CA TRP A 485 -11.27 9.31 -14.95
C TRP A 485 -10.84 9.60 -13.51
N GLY A 486 -9.55 9.86 -13.34
CA GLY A 486 -9.04 10.48 -12.12
C GLY A 486 -8.88 11.98 -12.29
N ASP A 487 -9.32 12.79 -11.32
CA ASP A 487 -9.17 14.25 -11.34
C ASP A 487 -8.41 14.76 -10.11
N VAL A 488 -7.26 15.39 -10.34
CA VAL A 488 -6.37 15.90 -9.29
C VAL A 488 -6.89 17.24 -8.74
N GLY A 489 -7.16 17.30 -7.44
CA GLY A 489 -7.70 18.49 -6.76
C GLY A 489 -6.67 19.51 -6.30
N PRO A 490 -7.11 20.55 -5.58
CA PRO A 490 -6.21 21.57 -5.02
C PRO A 490 -5.49 21.06 -3.76
N ASP A 491 -4.53 21.82 -3.23
CA ASP A 491 -3.55 21.30 -2.24
C ASP A 491 -3.80 21.69 -0.76
N SER A 492 -4.98 22.20 -0.40
CA SER A 492 -5.26 22.55 0.99
C SER A 492 -5.26 21.30 1.87
N GLY A 493 -4.36 21.24 2.85
CA GLY A 493 -4.31 20.09 3.76
C GLY A 493 -5.44 20.03 4.80
N LYS A 494 -6.34 21.03 4.88
CA LYS A 494 -7.40 21.11 5.89
C LYS A 494 -8.63 21.86 5.40
N ASP A 495 -9.79 21.51 5.95
CA ASP A 495 -11.01 22.26 5.73
C ASP A 495 -10.89 23.66 6.34
N ASN A 496 -11.58 24.62 5.72
CA ASN A 496 -11.71 25.97 6.27
C ASN A 496 -13.14 26.46 6.05
N PRO A 497 -13.93 26.70 7.11
CA PRO A 497 -15.32 27.16 6.99
C PRO A 497 -15.49 28.45 6.16
N ASN A 498 -14.44 29.28 6.09
CA ASN A 498 -14.43 30.52 5.32
C ASN A 498 -13.89 30.34 3.90
N ARG A 499 -13.33 29.19 3.50
CA ARG A 499 -12.84 28.98 2.12
C ARG A 499 -13.56 27.83 1.41
N GLY A 500 -13.68 26.68 2.07
CA GLY A 500 -14.23 25.46 1.49
C GLY A 500 -13.55 24.21 2.04
N PRO A 501 -13.80 23.05 1.41
CA PRO A 501 -13.21 21.79 1.82
C PRO A 501 -11.70 21.77 1.58
N LYS A 502 -11.02 20.85 2.28
CA LYS A 502 -9.64 20.46 1.98
C LYS A 502 -9.50 19.96 0.54
N GLY A 503 -8.27 20.00 0.05
CA GLY A 503 -7.88 19.46 -1.25
C GLY A 503 -8.23 17.99 -1.38
N MET A 504 -8.88 17.61 -2.48
CA MET A 504 -9.32 16.23 -2.69
C MET A 504 -9.15 15.76 -4.13
N GLY A 505 -8.70 14.53 -4.31
CA GLY A 505 -8.69 13.81 -5.59
C GLY A 505 -9.97 13.02 -5.75
N GLU A 506 -10.36 12.79 -7.00
CA GLU A 506 -11.60 12.13 -7.38
C GLU A 506 -11.33 11.00 -8.36
N PHE A 507 -12.03 9.88 -8.19
CA PHE A 507 -12.33 8.97 -9.28
C PHE A 507 -13.77 9.22 -9.68
N ASP A 508 -13.98 9.64 -10.92
CA ASP A 508 -15.27 10.06 -11.43
C ASP A 508 -15.83 9.08 -12.46
N GLN A 509 -17.14 9.20 -12.72
CA GLN A 509 -17.87 8.35 -13.66
C GLN A 509 -18.94 9.15 -14.40
N ALA A 510 -18.88 9.19 -15.74
CA ALA A 510 -19.90 9.79 -16.59
C ALA A 510 -20.66 8.72 -17.37
N ARG A 511 -21.88 8.41 -16.91
CA ARG A 511 -22.85 7.57 -17.63
C ARG A 511 -23.56 8.32 -18.77
N LYS A 512 -23.49 9.65 -18.72
CA LYS A 512 -23.98 10.62 -19.69
C LYS A 512 -23.16 11.91 -19.54
N ALA A 513 -23.28 12.82 -20.51
CA ALA A 513 -22.69 14.14 -20.43
C ALA A 513 -23.16 14.93 -19.18
N GLY A 514 -22.30 15.76 -18.61
CA GLY A 514 -22.59 16.50 -17.37
C GLY A 514 -21.51 17.46 -16.90
N PHE A 515 -21.72 18.07 -15.73
CA PHE A 515 -20.81 19.02 -15.09
C PHE A 515 -20.40 18.50 -13.70
N TRP A 516 -19.10 18.35 -13.42
CA TRP A 516 -18.54 17.86 -12.15
C TRP A 516 -18.14 18.98 -11.18
N GLY A 517 -18.57 20.21 -11.46
CA GLY A 517 -18.69 21.27 -10.46
C GLY A 517 -17.43 22.08 -10.18
N TRP A 518 -16.22 21.67 -10.58
CA TRP A 518 -15.02 22.51 -10.41
C TRP A 518 -15.16 23.85 -11.16
N PRO A 519 -14.82 25.00 -10.54
CA PRO A 519 -14.14 25.18 -9.25
C PRO A 519 -15.04 25.45 -8.03
N TYR A 520 -16.35 25.24 -8.15
CA TYR A 520 -17.32 25.59 -7.10
C TYR A 520 -17.54 24.45 -6.09
N THR A 521 -17.44 23.21 -6.55
CA THR A 521 -17.64 22.01 -5.73
C THR A 521 -16.59 20.95 -6.03
N ARG A 522 -16.41 20.01 -5.09
CA ARG A 522 -15.59 18.80 -5.23
C ARG A 522 -16.22 17.62 -4.47
N GLY A 523 -15.87 16.40 -4.87
CA GLY A 523 -16.23 15.12 -4.28
C GLY A 523 -17.72 14.87 -4.36
N ASN A 524 -18.34 14.62 -3.21
CA ASN A 524 -19.79 14.47 -3.09
C ASN A 524 -20.55 15.81 -3.05
N ASN A 525 -20.16 16.78 -3.89
CA ASN A 525 -20.66 18.16 -3.92
C ASN A 525 -20.37 18.95 -2.62
N GLN A 526 -19.18 18.76 -2.03
CA GLN A 526 -18.69 19.68 -0.99
C GLN A 526 -18.39 21.03 -1.63
N VAL A 527 -18.89 22.11 -1.01
CA VAL A 527 -18.95 23.44 -1.63
C VAL A 527 -17.85 24.37 -1.12
N TYR A 528 -17.26 25.14 -2.03
CA TYR A 528 -16.43 26.30 -1.68
C TYR A 528 -17.32 27.52 -1.38
N ASN A 529 -16.72 28.53 -0.76
CA ASN A 529 -17.34 29.84 -0.61
C ASN A 529 -16.96 30.74 -1.79
N ASP A 530 -17.86 31.62 -2.17
CA ASP A 530 -17.56 32.73 -3.07
C ASP A 530 -16.59 33.70 -2.38
N TYR A 531 -15.29 33.52 -2.62
CA TYR A 531 -14.23 34.20 -1.89
C TYR A 531 -13.71 35.40 -2.67
N ASN A 532 -13.82 36.59 -2.07
CA ASN A 532 -13.36 37.81 -2.70
C ASN A 532 -11.86 38.04 -2.43
N PHE A 533 -11.02 37.83 -3.44
CA PHE A 533 -9.56 37.96 -3.33
C PHE A 533 -9.06 39.39 -3.08
N THR A 534 -9.86 40.43 -3.39
CA THR A 534 -9.51 41.83 -3.12
C THR A 534 -9.66 42.18 -1.64
N THR A 535 -10.80 41.82 -1.06
CA THR A 535 -11.14 42.12 0.34
C THR A 535 -10.70 41.04 1.31
N GLN A 536 -10.35 39.85 0.80
CA GLN A 536 -10.04 38.64 1.57
C GLN A 536 -11.20 38.20 2.47
N GLN A 537 -12.43 38.46 2.04
CA GLN A 537 -13.65 38.10 2.74
C GLN A 537 -14.42 37.03 1.96
N SER A 538 -15.10 36.18 2.71
CA SER A 538 -15.90 35.09 2.17
C SER A 538 -17.36 35.52 2.09
N GLY A 539 -17.93 35.35 0.91
CA GLY A 539 -19.36 35.47 0.65
C GLY A 539 -20.11 34.18 0.97
N SER A 540 -21.22 33.97 0.27
CA SER A 540 -22.07 32.80 0.42
C SER A 540 -21.39 31.54 -0.11
N LYS A 541 -21.81 30.38 0.39
CA LYS A 541 -21.50 29.09 -0.23
C LYS A 541 -22.16 28.99 -1.59
N PHE A 542 -21.48 28.35 -2.55
CA PHE A 542 -22.09 28.00 -3.82
C PHE A 542 -23.23 26.99 -3.64
N ASP A 543 -24.25 27.06 -4.52
CA ASP A 543 -25.35 26.10 -4.58
C ASP A 543 -25.12 25.11 -5.73
N PRO A 544 -24.83 23.81 -5.46
CA PRO A 544 -24.55 22.83 -6.51
C PRO A 544 -25.71 22.63 -7.50
N GLU A 545 -26.94 22.98 -7.13
CA GLU A 545 -28.12 22.89 -8.00
C GLU A 545 -28.30 24.14 -8.89
N HIS A 546 -27.69 25.27 -8.52
CA HIS A 546 -27.83 26.56 -9.21
C HIS A 546 -26.51 27.35 -9.25
N LEU A 547 -25.49 26.77 -9.88
CA LEU A 547 -24.18 27.40 -9.99
C LEU A 547 -24.18 28.54 -11.02
N ILE A 548 -23.59 29.68 -10.63
CA ILE A 548 -23.50 30.88 -11.46
C ILE A 548 -22.03 31.25 -11.68
N ASN A 549 -21.61 31.31 -12.94
CA ASN A 549 -20.29 31.79 -13.33
C ASN A 549 -20.32 33.31 -13.62
N ASN A 550 -20.01 34.09 -12.58
CA ASN A 550 -19.94 35.55 -12.64
C ASN A 550 -18.56 36.10 -12.95
N SER A 551 -17.58 35.23 -13.24
CA SER A 551 -16.22 35.67 -13.54
C SER A 551 -16.20 36.69 -14.67
N PRO A 552 -15.39 37.76 -14.57
CA PRO A 552 -15.19 38.71 -15.66
C PRO A 552 -14.52 38.07 -16.88
N ASN A 553 -13.94 36.86 -16.73
CA ASN A 553 -13.29 36.10 -17.78
C ASN A 553 -14.21 35.04 -18.40
N ASN A 554 -15.48 34.95 -17.98
CA ASN A 554 -16.43 34.00 -18.55
C ASN A 554 -17.00 34.51 -19.89
N THR A 555 -16.83 33.72 -20.94
CA THR A 555 -17.36 33.98 -22.29
C THR A 555 -18.51 33.03 -22.66
N GLY A 556 -18.91 32.16 -21.74
CA GLY A 556 -19.95 31.17 -21.89
C GLY A 556 -21.28 31.57 -21.23
N LEU A 557 -22.06 30.55 -20.88
CA LEU A 557 -23.28 30.71 -20.10
C LEU A 557 -22.94 31.14 -18.67
N LYS A 558 -23.84 31.94 -18.08
CA LYS A 558 -23.74 32.31 -16.66
C LYS A 558 -24.36 31.26 -15.75
N GLU A 559 -25.57 30.82 -16.07
CA GLU A 559 -26.22 29.71 -15.38
C GLU A 559 -25.63 28.39 -15.88
N LEU A 560 -25.07 27.61 -14.97
CA LEU A 560 -24.40 26.36 -15.29
C LEU A 560 -25.33 25.16 -15.08
N PRO A 561 -25.05 24.01 -15.72
CA PRO A 561 -25.73 22.76 -15.41
C PRO A 561 -25.59 22.37 -13.93
N VAL A 562 -26.44 21.46 -13.46
CA VAL A 562 -26.35 20.91 -12.10
C VAL A 562 -25.06 20.11 -11.91
N ALA A 563 -24.36 20.37 -10.79
CA ALA A 563 -23.14 19.66 -10.43
C ALA A 563 -23.40 18.19 -10.07
N GLN A 564 -22.65 17.29 -10.69
CA GLN A 564 -22.67 15.85 -10.44
C GLN A 564 -21.67 15.49 -9.32
N LYS A 565 -21.99 14.44 -8.57
CA LYS A 565 -21.12 13.90 -7.53
C LYS A 565 -20.07 12.97 -8.13
N SER A 566 -18.88 12.96 -7.55
CA SER A 566 -17.84 11.97 -7.84
C SER A 566 -18.23 10.57 -7.34
N LEU A 567 -17.69 9.53 -7.99
CA LEU A 567 -17.90 8.14 -7.59
C LEU A 567 -17.16 7.82 -6.29
N ILE A 568 -15.89 8.25 -6.20
CA ILE A 568 -15.01 8.08 -5.04
C ILE A 568 -14.20 9.38 -4.87
N TRP A 569 -13.99 9.84 -3.64
CA TRP A 569 -13.17 11.03 -3.36
C TRP A 569 -12.33 10.85 -2.09
N TYR A 570 -11.16 11.50 -2.04
CA TYR A 570 -10.24 11.40 -0.91
C TYR A 570 -9.25 12.55 -0.82
N SER A 571 -8.61 12.69 0.33
CA SER A 571 -7.62 13.73 0.60
C SER A 571 -6.30 13.11 1.11
N TYR A 572 -5.42 13.96 1.63
CA TYR A 572 -4.11 13.56 2.15
C TYR A 572 -4.20 12.69 3.41
N ASP A 573 -5.26 12.88 4.19
CA ASP A 573 -5.59 12.12 5.39
C ASP A 573 -6.54 10.96 5.09
N LYS A 574 -6.71 10.08 6.10
CA LYS A 574 -7.49 8.86 5.96
C LYS A 574 -8.96 9.20 5.73
N SER A 575 -9.56 8.58 4.71
CA SER A 575 -11.00 8.68 4.45
C SER A 575 -11.78 7.79 5.42
N GLU A 576 -12.85 8.33 6.01
CA GLU A 576 -13.78 7.52 6.82
C GLU A 576 -14.69 6.65 5.94
N GLU A 577 -15.09 7.18 4.78
CA GLU A 577 -16.00 6.50 3.84
C GLU A 577 -15.27 5.48 2.96
N PHE A 578 -14.01 5.76 2.62
CA PHE A 578 -13.16 4.91 1.80
C PHE A 578 -11.81 4.62 2.48
N PRO A 579 -11.78 3.90 3.61
CA PRO A 579 -10.55 3.71 4.41
C PRO A 579 -9.36 3.13 3.61
N TRP A 580 -9.66 2.30 2.61
CA TRP A 580 -8.68 1.63 1.76
C TRP A 580 -7.80 2.59 0.94
N LEU A 581 -8.25 3.83 0.71
CA LEU A 581 -7.46 4.82 -0.04
C LEU A 581 -6.16 5.19 0.68
N GLY A 582 -6.09 4.99 2.01
CA GLY A 582 -4.90 5.25 2.80
C GLY A 582 -4.61 6.74 3.00
N VAL A 583 -3.33 7.09 3.17
CA VAL A 583 -2.84 8.47 3.43
C VAL A 583 -1.64 8.80 2.53
N GLY A 584 -1.38 10.09 2.28
CA GLY A 584 -0.24 10.55 1.45
C GLY A 584 -0.65 11.52 0.34
N GLY A 585 0.21 11.73 -0.67
CA GLY A 585 -0.10 12.52 -1.86
C GLY A 585 -1.40 12.11 -2.57
N VAL A 586 -1.90 12.98 -3.46
CA VAL A 586 -3.20 12.81 -4.12
C VAL A 586 -3.05 13.08 -5.62
N ASN A 587 -3.14 12.02 -6.41
CA ASN A 587 -3.03 12.01 -7.87
C ASN A 587 -3.72 10.73 -8.42
N PRO A 588 -5.06 10.72 -8.47
CA PRO A 588 -5.84 9.57 -8.93
C PRO A 588 -5.81 9.43 -10.46
N MET A 589 -5.88 8.18 -10.93
CA MET A 589 -5.98 7.83 -12.34
C MET A 589 -6.94 6.63 -12.54
N ALA A 590 -7.77 6.68 -13.58
CA ALA A 590 -8.67 5.57 -13.90
C ALA A 590 -8.07 4.68 -15.00
N GLY A 591 -8.08 3.37 -14.77
CA GLY A 591 -7.64 2.36 -15.73
C GLY A 591 -8.83 1.56 -16.30
N PRO A 592 -8.55 0.48 -17.03
CA PRO A 592 -9.54 -0.22 -17.83
C PRO A 592 -10.55 -1.00 -17.00
N ILE A 593 -11.74 -1.19 -17.59
CA ILE A 593 -12.73 -2.15 -17.13
C ILE A 593 -12.47 -3.46 -17.88
N PHE A 594 -12.34 -4.56 -17.14
CA PHE A 594 -12.07 -5.85 -17.76
C PHE A 594 -13.38 -6.52 -18.23
N HIS A 595 -13.38 -6.93 -19.50
CA HIS A 595 -14.41 -7.79 -20.09
C HIS A 595 -13.73 -8.95 -20.81
N ALA A 596 -13.98 -10.18 -20.37
CA ALA A 596 -13.40 -11.37 -20.99
C ALA A 596 -13.73 -11.46 -22.49
N SER A 597 -14.88 -10.93 -22.91
CA SER A 597 -15.30 -10.89 -24.32
C SER A 597 -14.38 -10.07 -25.24
N ASN A 598 -13.58 -9.16 -24.68
CA ASN A 598 -12.65 -8.35 -25.46
C ASN A 598 -11.41 -9.13 -25.89
N PHE A 599 -11.16 -10.30 -25.29
CA PHE A 599 -9.94 -11.08 -25.49
C PHE A 599 -10.24 -12.49 -26.03
N PRO A 600 -10.97 -12.64 -27.15
CA PRO A 600 -11.42 -13.96 -27.64
C PRO A 600 -10.26 -14.89 -28.03
N LYS A 601 -9.05 -14.35 -28.26
CA LYS A 601 -7.85 -15.13 -28.60
C LYS A 601 -6.96 -15.45 -27.39
N ALA A 602 -7.23 -14.87 -26.23
CA ALA A 602 -6.39 -15.03 -25.04
C ALA A 602 -6.49 -16.44 -24.43
N ASN A 603 -7.56 -17.20 -24.73
CA ASN A 603 -7.84 -18.50 -24.12
C ASN A 603 -7.69 -18.44 -22.59
N ASP A 604 -6.95 -19.38 -22.00
CA ASP A 604 -6.69 -19.48 -20.56
C ASP A 604 -5.71 -18.41 -20.02
N LYS A 605 -5.19 -17.50 -20.86
CA LYS A 605 -4.21 -16.48 -20.44
C LYS A 605 -4.85 -15.19 -19.93
N ALA A 606 -6.11 -14.92 -20.29
CA ALA A 606 -6.82 -13.76 -19.80
C ALA A 606 -7.00 -13.81 -18.27
N PHE A 607 -7.18 -12.64 -17.68
CA PHE A 607 -7.50 -12.50 -16.25
C PHE A 607 -8.77 -13.31 -15.89
N PRO A 608 -8.87 -13.78 -14.63
CA PRO A 608 -9.98 -14.62 -14.20
C PRO A 608 -11.30 -13.85 -14.12
N GLU A 609 -12.41 -14.60 -14.08
CA GLU A 609 -13.80 -14.08 -14.00
C GLU A 609 -14.00 -13.05 -12.88
N TYR A 610 -13.21 -13.12 -11.81
CA TYR A 610 -13.18 -12.11 -10.75
C TYR A 610 -13.08 -10.66 -11.25
N PHE A 611 -12.39 -10.41 -12.37
CA PHE A 611 -12.21 -9.05 -12.90
C PHE A 611 -13.37 -8.59 -13.81
N GLU A 612 -14.29 -9.49 -14.17
CA GLU A 612 -15.39 -9.16 -15.09
C GLU A 612 -16.22 -7.97 -14.56
N ASP A 613 -16.45 -6.98 -15.42
CA ASP A 613 -17.18 -5.74 -15.13
C ASP A 613 -16.56 -4.87 -13.99
N LYS A 614 -15.32 -5.15 -13.56
CA LYS A 614 -14.63 -4.37 -12.51
C LYS A 614 -13.71 -3.29 -13.08
N LEU A 615 -13.75 -2.12 -12.46
CA LEU A 615 -12.92 -0.96 -12.79
C LEU A 615 -11.55 -1.10 -12.11
N ILE A 616 -10.47 -0.94 -12.86
CA ILE A 616 -9.14 -0.77 -12.28
C ILE A 616 -8.90 0.71 -12.03
N VAL A 617 -8.46 1.07 -10.84
CA VAL A 617 -8.02 2.42 -10.48
C VAL A 617 -6.62 2.37 -9.91
N TYR A 618 -5.86 3.44 -10.08
CA TYR A 618 -4.48 3.51 -9.62
C TYR A 618 -4.13 4.92 -9.17
N GLU A 619 -3.09 5.02 -8.35
CA GLU A 619 -2.71 6.27 -7.72
C GLU A 619 -1.21 6.47 -7.82
N TRP A 620 -0.86 7.62 -8.38
CA TRP A 620 0.49 7.89 -8.82
C TRP A 620 1.45 8.17 -7.67
N MET A 621 1.02 8.93 -6.66
CA MET A 621 1.86 9.33 -5.51
C MET A 621 2.06 8.21 -4.48
N ARG A 622 1.14 7.25 -4.43
CA ARG A 622 1.04 6.18 -3.42
C ARG A 622 1.36 4.80 -3.99
N ASP A 623 1.75 4.72 -5.27
CA ASP A 623 2.29 3.52 -5.93
C ASP A 623 1.40 2.26 -5.83
N TRP A 624 0.08 2.42 -5.91
CA TRP A 624 -0.87 1.31 -5.79
C TRP A 624 -1.84 1.20 -6.96
N ILE A 625 -2.39 -0.01 -7.10
CA ILE A 625 -3.48 -0.36 -8.03
C ILE A 625 -4.57 -1.06 -7.23
N TYR A 626 -5.83 -0.73 -7.48
CA TYR A 626 -7.01 -1.34 -6.85
C TYR A 626 -8.03 -1.77 -7.90
N VAL A 627 -8.77 -2.83 -7.58
CA VAL A 627 -9.91 -3.33 -8.36
C VAL A 627 -11.20 -2.91 -7.66
N VAL A 628 -11.97 -2.04 -8.30
CA VAL A 628 -13.24 -1.53 -7.82
C VAL A 628 -14.38 -2.39 -8.38
N THR A 629 -15.14 -2.98 -7.47
CA THR A 629 -16.39 -3.68 -7.76
C THR A 629 -17.53 -2.67 -7.76
N LEU A 630 -18.33 -2.68 -8.84
CA LEU A 630 -19.55 -1.90 -8.95
C LEU A 630 -20.79 -2.80 -8.77
N ASP A 631 -21.89 -2.23 -8.29
CA ASP A 631 -23.20 -2.91 -8.24
C ASP A 631 -23.89 -2.97 -9.62
N GLU A 632 -25.05 -3.62 -9.74
CA GLU A 632 -25.81 -3.68 -10.99
C GLU A 632 -26.27 -2.30 -11.52
N ASN A 633 -26.23 -1.27 -10.67
CA ASN A 633 -26.52 0.11 -11.02
C ASN A 633 -25.24 0.91 -11.25
N TYR A 634 -24.07 0.27 -11.37
CA TYR A 634 -22.75 0.86 -11.58
C TYR A 634 -22.28 1.82 -10.47
N ASN A 635 -22.79 1.66 -9.24
CA ASN A 635 -22.33 2.40 -8.06
C ASN A 635 -21.19 1.65 -7.38
N TYR A 636 -20.31 2.37 -6.68
CA TYR A 636 -19.25 1.78 -5.88
C TYR A 636 -19.79 0.81 -4.83
N LYS A 637 -19.24 -0.41 -4.78
CA LYS A 637 -19.58 -1.44 -3.79
C LYS A 637 -18.40 -1.75 -2.86
N LYS A 638 -17.22 -1.98 -3.43
CA LYS A 638 -15.99 -2.37 -2.72
C LYS A 638 -14.76 -2.11 -3.59
N ALA A 639 -13.60 -1.92 -2.96
CA ALA A 639 -12.31 -2.02 -3.64
C ALA A 639 -11.42 -3.09 -2.99
N ASP A 640 -10.66 -3.81 -3.80
CA ASP A 640 -9.67 -4.81 -3.39
C ASP A 640 -8.29 -4.41 -3.94
N PRO A 641 -7.21 -4.47 -3.14
CA PRO A 641 -5.88 -4.13 -3.64
C PRO A 641 -5.42 -5.13 -4.70
N PHE A 642 -4.77 -4.65 -5.75
CA PHE A 642 -4.19 -5.49 -6.80
C PHE A 642 -2.68 -5.61 -6.60
N MET A 643 -2.21 -6.83 -6.34
CA MET A 643 -0.79 -7.15 -6.11
C MET A 643 -0.12 -6.25 -5.04
N PRO A 644 -0.66 -6.16 -3.81
CA PRO A 644 -0.18 -5.23 -2.78
C PRO A 644 1.25 -5.48 -2.30
N SER A 645 1.82 -6.67 -2.56
CA SER A 645 3.20 -6.99 -2.20
C SER A 645 4.19 -6.66 -3.32
N THR A 646 3.68 -6.23 -4.48
CA THR A 646 4.47 -5.92 -5.67
C THR A 646 4.79 -4.43 -5.71
N GLU A 647 6.07 -4.10 -5.90
CA GLU A 647 6.51 -2.72 -6.09
C GLU A 647 6.10 -2.21 -7.46
N PHE A 648 5.40 -1.07 -7.48
CA PHE A 648 5.15 -0.24 -8.65
C PHE A 648 5.89 1.09 -8.48
N SER A 649 6.35 1.70 -9.57
CA SER A 649 6.97 3.02 -9.54
C SER A 649 6.17 4.02 -10.36
N HIS A 650 5.26 4.72 -9.68
CA HIS A 650 4.38 5.74 -10.21
C HIS A 650 3.64 5.25 -11.47
N PRO A 651 2.68 4.30 -11.33
CA PRO A 651 1.86 3.84 -12.43
C PRO A 651 1.24 5.03 -13.17
N MET A 652 1.46 5.08 -14.47
CA MET A 652 1.19 6.24 -15.31
C MET A 652 0.03 5.97 -16.27
N ASP A 653 0.02 4.78 -16.87
CA ASP A 653 -1.05 4.35 -17.76
C ASP A 653 -1.12 2.82 -17.85
N MET A 654 -2.28 2.28 -18.21
CA MET A 654 -2.46 0.84 -18.33
C MET A 654 -3.60 0.44 -19.28
N ILE A 655 -3.38 -0.64 -20.04
CA ILE A 655 -4.40 -1.25 -20.91
C ILE A 655 -4.37 -2.77 -20.79
N PHE A 656 -5.50 -3.42 -21.05
CA PHE A 656 -5.48 -4.83 -21.38
C PHE A 656 -5.20 -4.99 -22.88
N GLY A 657 -4.13 -5.73 -23.21
CA GLY A 657 -3.84 -6.10 -24.59
C GLY A 657 -4.74 -7.22 -25.09
N SER A 658 -4.81 -7.41 -26.40
CA SER A 658 -5.62 -8.42 -27.09
C SER A 658 -5.25 -9.86 -26.72
N ASP A 659 -4.09 -10.06 -26.10
CA ASP A 659 -3.61 -11.32 -25.53
C ASP A 659 -4.13 -11.61 -24.11
N GLY A 660 -4.92 -10.69 -23.55
CA GLY A 660 -5.55 -10.77 -22.23
C GLY A 660 -4.65 -10.42 -21.05
N ASN A 661 -3.42 -9.94 -21.30
CA ASN A 661 -2.51 -9.45 -20.26
C ASN A 661 -2.71 -7.95 -20.00
N LEU A 662 -2.42 -7.52 -18.77
CA LEU A 662 -2.43 -6.10 -18.41
C LEU A 662 -1.04 -5.52 -18.68
N TYR A 663 -0.96 -4.47 -19.48
CA TYR A 663 0.26 -3.71 -19.72
C TYR A 663 0.22 -2.44 -18.87
N VAL A 664 1.31 -2.15 -18.15
CA VAL A 664 1.41 -1.04 -17.21
C VAL A 664 2.66 -0.23 -17.51
N LEU A 665 2.48 1.06 -17.72
CA LEU A 665 3.55 2.04 -17.86
C LEU A 665 3.82 2.70 -16.52
N GLU A 666 5.09 2.78 -16.15
CA GLU A 666 5.57 3.34 -14.88
C GLU A 666 6.46 4.54 -15.19
N TYR A 667 6.19 5.68 -14.56
CA TYR A 667 6.91 6.94 -14.79
C TYR A 667 8.27 7.01 -14.11
N GLY A 668 8.47 6.21 -13.06
CA GLY A 668 9.68 6.22 -12.24
C GLY A 668 9.65 7.28 -11.13
N GLN A 669 10.51 7.12 -10.12
CA GLN A 669 10.45 7.93 -8.90
C GLN A 669 10.89 9.40 -9.10
N LYS A 670 11.78 9.72 -10.06
CA LYS A 670 12.25 11.10 -10.25
C LYS A 670 11.41 11.84 -11.30
N TRP A 671 10.94 13.02 -10.92
CA TRP A 671 10.20 13.91 -11.80
C TRP A 671 11.05 14.50 -12.91
N ASN A 672 10.44 14.70 -14.08
CA ASN A 672 11.01 15.45 -15.20
C ASN A 672 12.36 14.90 -15.70
N SER A 673 12.54 13.57 -15.59
CA SER A 673 13.81 12.93 -15.86
C SER A 673 13.64 11.49 -16.34
N GLN A 674 14.73 10.96 -16.90
CA GLN A 674 14.87 9.56 -17.23
C GLN A 674 15.16 8.74 -15.96
N ASN A 675 14.46 7.63 -15.79
CA ASN A 675 14.47 6.81 -14.57
C ASN A 675 14.73 5.34 -14.89
N LEU A 676 15.71 4.70 -14.25
CA LEU A 676 15.96 3.25 -14.38
C LEU A 676 14.74 2.40 -14.01
N ASP A 677 13.89 2.93 -13.13
CA ASP A 677 12.65 2.35 -12.66
C ASP A 677 11.40 2.82 -13.42
N ALA A 678 11.53 3.73 -14.40
CA ALA A 678 10.47 3.95 -15.39
C ALA A 678 10.47 2.81 -16.39
N ARG A 679 9.34 2.13 -16.53
CA ARG A 679 9.25 0.80 -17.14
C ARG A 679 7.98 0.62 -17.93
N LEU A 680 8.06 -0.19 -18.98
CA LEU A 680 6.91 -0.88 -19.56
C LEU A 680 6.86 -2.27 -18.94
N ASN A 681 5.74 -2.62 -18.33
CA ASN A 681 5.53 -3.91 -17.68
C ASN A 681 4.37 -4.66 -18.33
N LYS A 682 4.47 -5.99 -18.32
CA LYS A 682 3.36 -6.90 -18.62
C LYS A 682 3.04 -7.72 -17.39
N ILE A 683 1.78 -7.73 -16.99
CA ILE A 683 1.26 -8.54 -15.90
C ILE A 683 0.39 -9.64 -16.50
N SER A 684 0.81 -10.88 -16.28
CA SER A 684 0.14 -12.08 -16.79
C SER A 684 -0.47 -12.92 -15.68
N TYR A 685 -1.58 -13.59 -15.98
CA TYR A 685 -2.24 -14.48 -15.04
C TYR A 685 -1.91 -15.95 -15.30
N THR A 686 -1.48 -16.67 -14.26
CA THR A 686 -1.15 -18.09 -14.33
C THR A 686 -2.32 -18.95 -13.86
N ARG A 687 -3.01 -19.59 -14.82
CA ARG A 687 -4.00 -20.65 -14.56
C ARG A 687 -3.32 -21.99 -14.28
N GLY A 688 -3.89 -22.73 -13.34
CA GLY A 688 -3.36 -24.03 -12.94
C GLY A 688 -2.05 -23.90 -12.17
N ASN A 689 -1.03 -24.62 -12.65
CA ASN A 689 0.25 -24.86 -11.97
C ASN A 689 1.19 -23.65 -12.05
N ARG A 690 1.58 -23.12 -10.88
CA ARG A 690 2.53 -22.02 -10.73
C ARG A 690 3.96 -22.55 -10.75
N SER A 691 4.90 -21.68 -11.11
CA SER A 691 6.31 -22.00 -10.93
C SER A 691 6.65 -21.98 -9.43
N PRO A 692 7.51 -22.89 -8.96
CA PRO A 692 7.99 -22.81 -7.58
C PRO A 692 8.87 -21.57 -7.37
N ILE A 693 9.18 -21.26 -6.13
CA ILE A 693 10.16 -20.24 -5.73
C ILE A 693 11.33 -20.95 -5.06
N ALA A 694 12.46 -21.04 -5.77
CA ALA A 694 13.72 -21.51 -5.23
C ALA A 694 14.28 -20.52 -4.20
N LYS A 695 14.84 -21.02 -3.11
CA LYS A 695 15.61 -20.23 -2.14
C LYS A 695 16.88 -20.97 -1.75
N ILE A 696 17.94 -20.21 -1.48
CA ILE A 696 19.20 -20.73 -0.94
C ILE A 696 19.43 -20.12 0.42
N THR A 697 19.68 -20.96 1.41
CA THR A 697 20.35 -20.57 2.65
C THR A 697 21.69 -21.31 2.78
N ALA A 698 22.63 -20.68 3.46
CA ALA A 698 23.97 -21.22 3.71
C ALA A 698 24.38 -20.86 5.14
N ASP A 699 25.01 -21.78 5.86
CA ASP A 699 25.52 -21.50 7.22
C ASP A 699 26.68 -20.49 7.21
N LYS A 700 27.43 -20.44 6.10
CA LYS A 700 28.50 -19.47 5.83
C LYS A 700 28.48 -19.08 4.36
N ILE A 701 28.84 -17.83 4.08
CA ILE A 701 29.01 -17.31 2.71
C ILE A 701 30.46 -16.90 2.43
N VAL A 702 31.32 -16.99 3.44
CA VAL A 702 32.74 -16.66 3.36
C VAL A 702 33.57 -17.53 4.31
N GLY A 703 34.82 -17.80 3.96
CA GLY A 703 35.79 -18.46 4.83
C GLY A 703 37.06 -18.94 4.11
N ALA A 704 38.07 -19.34 4.88
CA ALA A 704 39.34 -19.83 4.37
C ALA A 704 39.22 -21.17 3.63
N THR A 705 40.13 -21.43 2.68
CA THR A 705 40.20 -22.71 1.97
C THR A 705 40.88 -23.81 2.81
N PRO A 706 40.38 -25.06 2.81
CA PRO A 706 39.15 -25.52 2.18
C PRO A 706 37.90 -25.10 2.98
N LEU A 707 36.92 -24.50 2.30
CA LEU A 707 35.69 -24.02 2.93
C LEU A 707 34.57 -25.03 2.70
N THR A 708 34.09 -25.65 3.78
CA THR A 708 32.89 -26.49 3.73
C THR A 708 31.68 -25.68 4.19
N ILE A 709 30.64 -25.67 3.37
CA ILE A 709 29.38 -24.96 3.61
C ILE A 709 28.23 -25.95 3.57
N GLN A 710 27.34 -25.81 4.55
CA GLN A 710 26.05 -26.48 4.58
C GLN A 710 25.02 -25.58 3.91
N PHE A 711 24.55 -26.00 2.74
CA PHE A 711 23.48 -25.32 2.02
C PHE A 711 22.12 -25.92 2.38
N SER A 712 21.06 -25.14 2.16
CA SER A 712 19.68 -25.62 2.22
C SER A 712 18.80 -24.93 1.20
N ALA A 713 17.93 -25.72 0.56
CA ALA A 713 16.82 -25.26 -0.27
C ALA A 713 15.46 -25.49 0.40
N SER A 714 15.46 -25.80 1.70
CA SER A 714 14.24 -26.11 2.46
C SER A 714 13.24 -24.96 2.57
N GLU A 715 13.70 -23.73 2.37
CA GLU A 715 12.83 -22.54 2.30
C GLU A 715 12.25 -22.29 0.89
N SER A 716 12.53 -23.17 -0.07
CA SER A 716 11.89 -23.10 -1.40
C SER A 716 10.42 -23.46 -1.26
N ILE A 717 9.56 -22.74 -1.98
CA ILE A 717 8.10 -22.82 -1.83
C ILE A 717 7.48 -23.24 -3.15
N ASP A 718 6.51 -24.14 -3.08
CA ASP A 718 5.56 -24.38 -4.14
C ASP A 718 4.16 -23.99 -3.66
N TYR A 719 3.53 -23.03 -4.32
CA TYR A 719 2.23 -22.54 -3.87
C TYR A 719 1.07 -23.51 -4.18
N ASP A 720 1.29 -24.49 -5.05
CA ASP A 720 0.35 -25.57 -5.34
C ASP A 720 0.58 -26.79 -4.42
N ASN A 721 1.51 -26.66 -3.45
CA ASN A 721 1.95 -27.70 -2.52
C ASN A 721 2.49 -28.95 -3.23
N ASP A 722 3.03 -28.79 -4.44
CA ASP A 722 3.70 -29.86 -5.16
C ASP A 722 5.05 -30.21 -4.49
N LYS A 723 5.43 -31.48 -4.56
CA LYS A 723 6.73 -31.93 -4.07
C LYS A 723 7.83 -31.40 -4.99
N LEU A 724 8.81 -30.70 -4.42
CA LEU A 724 9.95 -30.15 -5.16
C LEU A 724 11.12 -31.14 -5.29
N THR A 725 11.83 -31.02 -6.41
CA THR A 725 13.14 -31.61 -6.67
C THR A 725 14.17 -30.51 -6.90
N TYR A 726 15.42 -30.75 -6.53
CA TYR A 726 16.47 -29.73 -6.56
C TYR A 726 17.64 -30.17 -7.44
N ALA A 727 18.27 -29.21 -8.09
CA ALA A 727 19.53 -29.39 -8.80
C ALA A 727 20.48 -28.25 -8.42
N TRP A 728 21.56 -28.58 -7.74
CA TRP A 728 22.56 -27.65 -7.25
C TRP A 728 23.77 -27.58 -8.18
N SER A 729 24.29 -26.38 -8.35
CA SER A 729 25.49 -26.06 -9.12
C SER A 729 26.36 -25.15 -8.26
N PHE A 730 27.52 -25.63 -7.82
CA PHE A 730 28.38 -24.92 -6.86
C PHE A 730 29.55 -24.21 -7.53
N THR A 731 30.17 -24.83 -8.53
CA THR A 731 31.41 -24.34 -9.15
C THR A 731 31.29 -24.06 -10.65
N ASN A 732 30.33 -24.70 -11.33
CA ASN A 732 30.07 -24.56 -12.76
C ASN A 732 28.57 -24.74 -13.01
N ASP A 733 28.12 -24.66 -14.27
CA ASP A 733 26.70 -24.80 -14.63
C ASP A 733 26.20 -26.26 -14.62
N GLU A 734 27.02 -27.24 -14.21
CA GLU A 734 26.62 -28.64 -14.12
C GLU A 734 25.93 -28.95 -12.78
N VAL A 735 25.08 -29.98 -12.77
CA VAL A 735 24.40 -30.43 -11.55
C VAL A 735 25.36 -31.27 -10.72
N GLN A 736 25.70 -30.76 -9.54
CA GLN A 736 26.65 -31.38 -8.60
C GLN A 736 25.97 -31.98 -7.37
N SER A 737 24.72 -31.62 -7.06
CA SER A 737 23.90 -32.29 -6.04
C SER A 737 22.40 -32.17 -6.34
N THR A 738 21.60 -33.07 -5.77
CA THR A 738 20.12 -33.05 -5.84
C THR A 738 19.46 -33.09 -4.46
N GLU A 739 20.24 -33.06 -3.39
CA GLU A 739 19.74 -33.07 -2.02
C GLU A 739 19.11 -31.72 -1.65
N ILE A 740 18.15 -31.73 -0.71
CA ILE A 740 17.56 -30.50 -0.18
C ILE A 740 18.56 -29.71 0.69
N ASN A 741 19.45 -30.41 1.40
CA ASN A 741 20.44 -29.82 2.31
C ASN A 741 21.86 -30.35 2.00
N PRO A 742 22.45 -30.02 0.84
CA PRO A 742 23.75 -30.56 0.48
C PRO A 742 24.88 -29.85 1.26
N SER A 743 25.94 -30.61 1.54
CA SER A 743 27.22 -30.06 2.00
C SER A 743 28.20 -30.05 0.84
N PHE A 744 28.88 -28.92 0.61
CA PHE A 744 29.89 -28.81 -0.45
C PHE A 744 31.18 -28.16 0.08
N THR A 745 32.33 -28.66 -0.37
CA THR A 745 33.66 -28.17 0.03
C THR A 745 34.37 -27.52 -1.15
N PHE A 746 34.58 -26.22 -1.05
CA PHE A 746 35.40 -25.45 -1.99
C PHE A 746 36.87 -25.60 -1.62
N LYS A 747 37.70 -26.03 -2.58
CA LYS A 747 39.13 -26.33 -2.37
C LYS A 747 40.07 -25.23 -2.87
N GLU A 748 39.59 -24.39 -3.77
CA GLU A 748 40.37 -23.31 -4.38
C GLU A 748 39.78 -21.97 -3.98
N SER A 749 40.65 -21.00 -3.70
CA SER A 749 40.22 -19.63 -3.43
C SER A 749 39.53 -19.04 -4.66
N GLY A 750 38.42 -18.35 -4.49
CA GLY A 750 37.54 -17.98 -5.61
C GLY A 750 36.24 -17.34 -5.15
N THR A 751 35.66 -16.52 -6.03
CA THR A 751 34.26 -16.10 -5.92
C THR A 751 33.41 -17.07 -6.74
N TYR A 752 32.57 -17.86 -6.08
CA TYR A 752 31.70 -18.85 -6.70
C TYR A 752 30.26 -18.37 -6.72
N THR A 753 29.55 -18.57 -7.83
CA THR A 753 28.10 -18.36 -7.91
C THR A 753 27.42 -19.71 -7.75
N VAL A 754 26.86 -19.96 -6.57
CA VAL A 754 26.11 -21.17 -6.26
C VAL A 754 24.67 -20.98 -6.71
N ARG A 755 24.12 -21.96 -7.43
CA ARG A 755 22.74 -21.96 -7.91
C ARG A 755 21.99 -23.18 -7.41
N VAL A 756 20.70 -23.01 -7.15
CA VAL A 756 19.77 -24.13 -6.98
C VAL A 756 18.59 -23.93 -7.91
N LYS A 757 18.30 -24.94 -8.72
CA LYS A 757 17.09 -25.03 -9.52
C LYS A 757 16.08 -25.91 -8.80
N ALA A 758 14.94 -25.35 -8.40
CA ALA A 758 13.80 -26.11 -7.87
C ALA A 758 12.84 -26.45 -9.03
N THR A 759 12.39 -27.70 -9.09
CA THR A 759 11.44 -28.21 -10.11
C THR A 759 10.28 -28.91 -9.44
N ASP A 760 9.06 -28.53 -9.79
CA ASP A 760 7.83 -29.16 -9.29
C ASP A 760 7.50 -30.48 -10.04
N THR A 761 6.43 -31.15 -9.60
CA THR A 761 5.99 -32.41 -10.19
C THR A 761 5.43 -32.28 -11.61
N LYS A 762 5.07 -31.06 -12.03
CA LYS A 762 4.52 -30.74 -13.35
C LYS A 762 5.56 -30.13 -14.29
N GLY A 763 6.83 -30.08 -13.87
CA GLY A 763 7.98 -29.65 -14.65
C GLY A 763 8.22 -28.14 -14.70
N LYS A 764 7.48 -27.30 -13.94
CA LYS A 764 7.85 -25.88 -13.81
C LYS A 764 9.03 -25.73 -12.88
N THR A 765 9.86 -24.72 -13.15
CA THR A 765 11.13 -24.57 -12.47
C THR A 765 11.41 -23.12 -12.11
N SER A 766 12.22 -22.92 -11.08
CA SER A 766 12.80 -21.63 -10.71
C SER A 766 14.24 -21.83 -10.25
N THR A 767 15.05 -20.77 -10.34
CA THR A 767 16.45 -20.81 -9.93
C THR A 767 16.74 -19.69 -8.95
N ALA A 768 17.40 -20.01 -7.85
CA ALA A 768 17.98 -19.03 -6.94
C ALA A 768 19.51 -19.09 -7.05
N GLU A 769 20.17 -17.96 -6.81
CA GLU A 769 21.62 -17.84 -6.86
C GLU A 769 22.16 -17.10 -5.63
N THR A 770 23.35 -17.49 -5.16
CA THR A 770 24.09 -16.78 -4.11
C THR A 770 25.58 -16.79 -4.41
N LYS A 771 26.32 -15.79 -3.92
CA LYS A 771 27.77 -15.72 -4.08
C LYS A 771 28.48 -16.20 -2.83
N ILE A 772 29.48 -17.06 -3.01
CA ILE A 772 30.33 -17.59 -1.95
C ILE A 772 31.76 -17.14 -2.21
N LEU A 773 32.36 -16.54 -1.20
CA LEU A 773 33.74 -16.06 -1.25
C LEU A 773 34.64 -17.03 -0.50
N VAL A 774 35.57 -17.67 -1.20
CA VAL A 774 36.45 -18.70 -0.63
C VAL A 774 37.87 -18.21 -0.62
N GLY A 775 38.53 -18.40 0.52
CA GLY A 775 39.97 -18.21 0.68
C GLY A 775 40.35 -17.22 1.78
N ASN A 776 39.42 -16.44 2.33
CA ASN A 776 39.71 -15.49 3.40
C ASN A 776 38.77 -15.71 4.60
N ASP A 777 39.29 -15.69 5.83
CA ASP A 777 38.49 -15.81 7.06
C ASP A 777 38.22 -14.39 7.61
N PRO A 778 37.06 -14.13 8.23
CA PRO A 778 36.80 -12.82 8.83
C PRO A 778 37.73 -12.59 10.04
N PRO A 779 38.26 -11.36 10.22
CA PRO A 779 39.13 -11.04 11.35
C PRO A 779 38.37 -11.07 12.69
N GLU A 780 39.08 -11.39 13.78
CA GLU A 780 38.56 -11.38 15.15
C GLU A 780 39.11 -10.18 15.93
N ILE A 781 38.25 -9.43 16.63
CA ILE A 781 38.65 -8.27 17.44
C ILE A 781 38.26 -8.48 18.89
N SER A 782 39.21 -8.25 19.80
CA SER A 782 39.02 -8.33 21.25
C SER A 782 39.39 -7.00 21.92
N ILE A 783 38.49 -6.47 22.75
CA ILE A 783 38.70 -5.25 23.55
C ILE A 783 38.86 -5.61 25.02
N GLN A 784 40.07 -5.48 25.54
CA GLN A 784 40.40 -5.72 26.95
C GLN A 784 40.43 -4.39 27.72
N ILE A 785 39.85 -4.35 28.93
CA ILE A 785 39.80 -3.14 29.77
C ILE A 785 40.21 -3.42 31.22
N GLU A 786 40.96 -2.50 31.83
CA GLU A 786 41.43 -2.58 33.21
C GLU A 786 41.22 -1.28 34.02
N PRO A 787 40.61 -1.36 35.23
CA PRO A 787 39.93 -2.54 35.78
C PRO A 787 38.72 -2.93 34.92
N ASN A 788 38.33 -4.21 34.90
CA ASN A 788 37.18 -4.71 34.14
C ASN A 788 35.85 -4.22 34.75
N ASN A 789 35.60 -2.92 34.61
CA ASN A 789 34.49 -2.21 35.20
C ASN A 789 33.87 -1.29 34.14
N LYS A 790 32.69 -1.69 33.68
CA LYS A 790 31.92 -0.98 32.65
C LYS A 790 31.11 0.21 33.22
N THR A 791 31.47 0.71 34.41
CA THR A 791 30.87 1.91 35.02
C THR A 791 31.84 3.09 34.95
N TYR A 792 31.41 4.23 34.45
CA TYR A 792 32.22 5.46 34.42
C TYR A 792 31.85 6.43 35.55
N TRP A 793 32.81 7.26 35.97
CA TRP A 793 32.64 8.39 36.90
C TRP A 793 33.39 9.60 36.35
N ASP A 794 33.11 10.79 36.87
CA ASP A 794 33.81 12.02 36.55
C ASP A 794 35.33 11.83 36.64
N ASN A 795 36.02 12.05 35.52
CA ASN A 795 37.47 11.93 35.38
C ASN A 795 38.06 10.54 35.69
N LYS A 796 37.24 9.49 35.82
CA LYS A 796 37.73 8.12 35.99
C LYS A 796 38.57 7.74 34.77
N LYS A 797 39.70 7.07 35.04
CA LYS A 797 40.58 6.51 34.03
C LYS A 797 40.41 5.01 33.91
N ILE A 798 40.38 4.50 32.68
CA ILE A 798 40.39 3.06 32.37
C ILE A 798 41.45 2.83 31.30
N ASN A 799 42.29 1.81 31.51
CA ASN A 799 43.22 1.36 30.50
C ASN A 799 42.50 0.40 29.55
N TYR A 800 42.78 0.48 28.26
CA TYR A 800 42.27 -0.45 27.27
C TYR A 800 43.39 -0.99 26.39
N ASN A 801 43.20 -2.19 25.86
CA ASN A 801 44.05 -2.85 24.89
C ASN A 801 43.17 -3.52 23.83
N ILE A 802 43.39 -3.18 22.57
CA ILE A 802 42.69 -3.74 21.41
C ILE A 802 43.60 -4.76 20.75
N ILE A 803 43.10 -5.98 20.58
CA ILE A 803 43.79 -7.06 19.89
C ILE A 803 42.96 -7.42 18.67
N VAL A 804 43.59 -7.42 17.50
CA VAL A 804 43.03 -7.97 16.28
C VAL A 804 43.82 -9.21 15.92
N ASN A 805 43.12 -10.31 15.66
CA ASN A 805 43.66 -11.56 15.20
C ASN A 805 42.99 -11.93 13.88
N ASP A 806 43.80 -12.16 12.86
CA ASP A 806 43.37 -12.62 11.57
C ASP A 806 44.29 -13.77 11.13
N LYS A 807 43.74 -14.84 10.57
CA LYS A 807 44.58 -16.01 10.26
C LYS A 807 45.52 -15.75 9.09
N GLN A 808 45.15 -14.85 8.18
CA GLN A 808 45.87 -14.52 6.95
C GLN A 808 46.80 -13.33 7.17
N ASP A 809 46.33 -12.29 7.86
CA ASP A 809 47.05 -11.05 8.12
C ASP A 809 47.86 -11.05 9.43
N GLY A 810 47.72 -12.08 10.26
CA GLY A 810 48.44 -12.20 11.54
C GLY A 810 47.74 -11.48 12.69
N SER A 811 48.52 -10.91 13.63
CA SER A 811 47.95 -10.28 14.83
C SER A 811 48.54 -8.91 15.08
N THR A 812 47.82 -8.08 15.83
CA THR A 812 48.39 -6.86 16.40
C THR A 812 49.35 -7.15 17.56
N GLU A 813 49.32 -8.35 18.18
CA GLU A 813 50.21 -8.70 19.29
C GLU A 813 51.63 -9.07 18.84
N ASN A 814 51.77 -9.62 17.63
CA ASN A 814 53.05 -9.94 17.02
C ASN A 814 53.54 -8.87 16.01
N ASN A 815 52.88 -7.71 15.97
CA ASN A 815 53.14 -6.57 15.08
C ASN A 815 53.10 -6.90 13.57
N VAL A 816 52.40 -7.95 13.16
CA VAL A 816 52.21 -8.27 11.74
C VAL A 816 51.09 -7.41 11.15
N ILE A 817 50.00 -7.19 11.90
CA ILE A 817 48.99 -6.19 11.55
C ILE A 817 49.47 -4.81 12.02
N ASP A 818 49.63 -3.87 11.07
CA ASP A 818 49.96 -2.48 11.40
C ASP A 818 48.84 -1.85 12.23
N ALA A 819 49.21 -1.36 13.42
CA ALA A 819 48.32 -0.67 14.34
C ALA A 819 47.59 0.52 13.72
N SER A 820 48.16 1.15 12.68
CA SER A 820 47.53 2.25 11.94
C SER A 820 46.30 1.82 11.13
N LYS A 821 46.19 0.52 10.78
CA LYS A 821 45.06 -0.06 10.06
C LYS A 821 43.85 -0.35 10.95
N VAL A 822 44.03 -0.37 12.26
CA VAL A 822 42.94 -0.57 13.23
C VAL A 822 42.40 0.78 13.69
N LYS A 823 41.12 1.00 13.46
CA LYS A 823 40.46 2.26 13.86
C LYS A 823 39.86 2.10 15.24
N VAL A 824 40.37 2.86 16.22
CA VAL A 824 39.86 2.86 17.59
C VAL A 824 39.26 4.23 17.93
N THR A 825 38.09 4.26 18.56
CA THR A 825 37.40 5.51 18.92
C THR A 825 36.71 5.42 20.28
N LEU A 826 36.50 6.59 20.91
CA LEU A 826 35.74 6.74 22.14
C LEU A 826 34.74 7.89 22.04
N ASP A 827 33.46 7.54 22.06
CA ASP A 827 32.36 8.49 21.96
C ASP A 827 31.50 8.52 23.22
N TYR A 828 30.94 9.69 23.52
CA TYR A 828 29.99 9.90 24.63
C TYR A 828 28.62 10.21 24.07
N ILE A 829 27.61 9.50 24.55
CA ILE A 829 26.23 9.54 24.06
C ILE A 829 25.33 9.97 25.22
N PRO A 830 24.75 11.18 25.22
CA PRO A 830 23.87 11.65 26.29
C PRO A 830 22.58 10.81 26.44
N GLU A 831 22.06 10.69 27.67
CA GLU A 831 20.80 10.00 28.00
C GLU A 831 19.62 10.52 27.16
N GLY A 832 18.75 9.62 26.69
CA GLY A 832 17.63 9.96 25.80
C GLY A 832 18.02 10.11 24.32
N SER A 833 19.30 9.95 23.98
CA SER A 833 19.77 9.77 22.60
C SER A 833 19.71 8.29 22.24
N ASP A 834 19.21 7.97 21.04
CA ASP A 834 19.14 6.60 20.53
C ASP A 834 20.55 6.00 20.43
N LEU A 835 20.79 4.85 21.07
CA LEU A 835 22.10 4.17 21.07
C LEU A 835 22.57 3.85 19.65
N ILE A 836 21.62 3.64 18.75
CA ILE A 836 21.86 3.42 17.32
C ILE A 836 22.35 4.73 16.66
N LYS A 837 21.82 5.90 17.02
CA LYS A 837 22.17 7.19 16.38
C LYS A 837 23.63 7.62 16.51
N ALA A 838 24.35 7.19 17.55
CA ALA A 838 25.76 7.53 17.73
C ALA A 838 26.72 6.50 17.14
N THR A 839 26.26 5.26 16.92
CA THR A 839 27.01 4.30 16.10
C THR A 839 26.85 4.60 14.60
N ILE A 840 25.84 5.36 14.16
CA ILE A 840 25.63 5.78 12.76
C ILE A 840 26.82 6.56 12.16
N GLY A 841 27.52 7.38 12.94
CA GLY A 841 28.77 8.01 12.48
C GLY A 841 29.88 7.01 12.11
N HIS A 842 29.75 5.77 12.57
CA HIS A 842 30.65 4.64 12.31
C HIS A 842 29.96 3.43 11.63
N GLN A 843 28.65 3.50 11.36
CA GLN A 843 27.86 2.48 10.66
C GLN A 843 27.56 3.01 9.26
N GLN A 844 28.50 2.84 8.33
CA GLN A 844 28.20 3.09 6.91
C GLN A 844 27.20 2.08 6.31
N ASN A 845 26.73 1.06 7.06
CA ASN A 845 25.88 -0.01 6.51
C ASN A 845 24.51 -0.22 7.21
N THR A 846 24.00 0.75 7.97
CA THR A 846 22.59 0.74 8.41
C THR A 846 21.91 2.05 8.03
N VAL A 847 20.80 1.94 7.28
CA VAL A 847 20.00 3.08 6.84
C VAL A 847 19.47 3.84 8.08
N PRO A 848 19.81 5.13 8.30
CA PRO A 848 19.34 5.88 9.45
C PRO A 848 17.81 5.90 9.54
N GLU A 849 17.23 5.87 10.74
CA GLU A 849 15.76 5.79 10.90
C GLU A 849 15.03 6.98 10.23
N GLY A 850 15.60 8.19 10.32
CA GLY A 850 15.07 9.35 9.59
C GLY A 850 15.13 9.17 8.08
N LYS A 851 16.16 8.50 7.56
CA LYS A 851 16.27 8.13 6.14
C LYS A 851 15.27 7.04 5.77
N LYS A 852 15.04 6.02 6.62
CA LYS A 852 14.01 4.99 6.39
C LYS A 852 12.60 5.59 6.33
N LEU A 853 12.31 6.55 7.21
CA LEU A 853 11.04 7.27 7.23
C LEU A 853 10.86 8.11 5.97
N ILE A 854 11.91 8.83 5.54
CA ILE A 854 11.94 9.51 4.24
C ILE A 854 11.74 8.51 3.11
N ASP A 855 12.42 7.37 3.18
CA ASP A 855 12.43 6.36 2.12
C ASP A 855 11.08 5.69 1.92
N ARG A 856 10.24 5.67 2.96
CA ARG A 856 8.87 5.13 2.98
C ARG A 856 7.80 6.20 2.84
N SER A 857 8.21 7.45 2.60
CA SER A 857 7.30 8.57 2.38
C SER A 857 7.40 9.05 0.94
N ASP A 858 6.38 9.76 0.50
CA ASP A 858 6.30 10.49 -0.76
C ASP A 858 7.27 11.70 -0.83
N CYS A 859 8.04 11.98 0.24
CA CYS A 859 9.07 13.02 0.23
C CYS A 859 10.10 12.84 -0.90
N LYS A 860 10.34 11.60 -1.35
CA LYS A 860 11.27 11.28 -2.44
C LYS A 860 10.80 11.75 -3.82
N ALA A 861 9.48 11.86 -4.02
CA ALA A 861 8.93 12.38 -5.26
C ALA A 861 9.39 13.83 -5.51
N CYS A 862 9.59 14.62 -4.45
CA CYS A 862 9.93 16.03 -4.55
C CYS A 862 11.35 16.40 -4.08
N HIS A 863 12.02 15.55 -3.30
CA HIS A 863 13.34 15.83 -2.73
C HIS A 863 14.30 14.65 -2.91
N ALA A 864 15.57 14.96 -3.21
CA ALA A 864 16.65 13.98 -3.18
C ALA A 864 17.85 14.51 -2.37
N GLU A 865 18.77 13.61 -2.02
CA GLU A 865 19.90 13.95 -1.15
C GLU A 865 20.83 15.02 -1.77
N LYS A 866 21.20 14.82 -3.04
CA LYS A 866 22.22 15.62 -3.75
C LYS A 866 21.72 16.29 -5.02
N GLU A 867 20.61 15.82 -5.57
CA GLU A 867 20.05 16.28 -6.84
C GLU A 867 18.76 17.05 -6.60
N LYS A 868 18.60 18.17 -7.31
CA LYS A 868 17.37 18.97 -7.22
C LYS A 868 16.28 18.27 -8.05
N VAL A 869 15.12 18.03 -7.44
CA VAL A 869 13.94 17.45 -8.10
C VAL A 869 12.91 18.58 -8.31
N ASN A 870 11.82 18.62 -7.55
CA ASN A 870 10.87 19.75 -7.53
C ASN A 870 11.16 20.71 -6.35
N GLY A 871 11.58 20.17 -5.20
CA GLY A 871 12.04 20.91 -4.03
C GLY A 871 13.58 21.01 -3.94
N PRO A 872 14.10 21.75 -2.94
CA PRO A 872 15.54 21.79 -2.66
C PRO A 872 16.08 20.41 -2.24
N THR A 873 17.37 20.17 -2.48
CA THR A 873 18.05 18.95 -2.03
C THR A 873 18.13 18.88 -0.51
N TYR A 874 18.24 17.68 0.07
CA TYR A 874 18.45 17.55 1.51
C TYR A 874 19.76 18.24 1.97
N ILE A 875 20.80 18.24 1.14
CA ILE A 875 22.05 18.97 1.43
C ILE A 875 21.84 20.49 1.42
N GLU A 876 21.06 21.05 0.49
CA GLU A 876 20.74 22.47 0.48
C GLU A 876 19.95 22.87 1.73
N ILE A 877 18.98 22.05 2.14
CA ILE A 877 18.25 22.24 3.40
C ILE A 877 19.23 22.20 4.59
N ALA A 878 20.13 21.22 4.64
CA ALA A 878 21.15 21.07 5.68
C ALA A 878 22.16 22.24 5.73
N ASN A 879 22.43 22.86 4.58
CA ASN A 879 23.30 24.01 4.47
C ASN A 879 22.62 25.29 4.95
N LYS A 880 21.34 25.49 4.62
CA LYS A 880 20.55 26.68 4.99
C LYS A 880 20.10 26.69 6.46
N TYR A 881 19.76 25.52 7.01
CA TYR A 881 19.18 25.40 8.34
C TYR A 881 20.10 24.68 9.34
N THR A 882 19.79 24.84 10.62
CA THR A 882 20.49 24.17 11.72
C THR A 882 19.49 23.47 12.64
N LEU A 883 19.98 22.70 13.63
CA LEU A 883 19.10 22.06 14.62
C LEU A 883 18.24 23.06 15.43
N LYS A 884 18.60 24.34 15.46
CA LYS A 884 17.78 25.40 16.08
C LYS A 884 16.47 25.66 15.31
N ASP A 885 16.46 25.34 14.02
CA ASP A 885 15.33 25.56 13.10
C ASP A 885 14.43 24.32 12.99
N ALA A 886 14.71 23.25 13.76
CA ALA A 886 14.03 21.96 13.64
C ALA A 886 12.51 22.09 13.80
N SER A 887 12.03 22.84 14.79
CA SER A 887 10.60 23.07 15.01
C SER A 887 9.90 23.74 13.82
N TYR A 888 10.60 24.65 13.13
CA TYR A 888 10.09 25.31 11.93
C TYR A 888 10.00 24.32 10.76
N LEU A 889 11.04 23.51 10.55
CA LEU A 889 11.07 22.49 9.49
C LEU A 889 10.02 21.39 9.73
N ILE A 890 9.83 20.96 10.98
CA ILE A 890 8.75 20.03 11.35
C ILE A 890 7.39 20.61 10.99
N GLY A 891 7.15 21.88 11.37
CA GLY A 891 5.91 22.58 11.03
C GLY A 891 5.69 22.70 9.52
N LYS A 892 6.74 22.94 8.75
CA LYS A 892 6.68 23.01 7.28
C LYS A 892 6.34 21.66 6.67
N ILE A 893 7.00 20.56 7.07
CA ILE A 893 6.72 19.22 6.54
C ILE A 893 5.26 18.82 6.82
N ILE A 894 4.80 19.04 8.06
CA ILE A 894 3.44 18.63 8.46
C ILE A 894 2.35 19.47 7.77
N LYS A 895 2.57 20.78 7.60
CA LYS A 895 1.54 21.70 7.08
C LYS A 895 1.68 21.99 5.58
N GLY A 896 2.77 21.58 4.96
CA GLY A 896 3.15 22.02 3.62
C GLY A 896 3.56 23.50 3.57
N GLY A 897 3.77 23.99 2.36
CA GLY A 897 3.90 25.43 2.08
C GLY A 897 4.84 25.78 0.92
N SER A 898 4.81 27.04 0.51
CA SER A 898 5.57 27.58 -0.63
C SER A 898 6.47 28.77 -0.22
N GLY A 899 7.25 29.30 -1.18
CA GLY A 899 7.89 30.62 -1.10
C GLY A 899 9.30 30.70 -0.51
N VAL A 900 9.84 29.61 0.06
CA VAL A 900 11.17 29.63 0.72
C VAL A 900 12.32 29.28 -0.23
N TRP A 901 12.01 28.50 -1.27
CA TRP A 901 12.96 27.94 -2.23
C TRP A 901 12.50 28.10 -3.69
N GLY A 902 11.46 28.91 -3.91
CA GLY A 902 10.77 29.09 -5.19
C GLY A 902 9.24 29.17 -5.01
N GLU A 903 8.51 29.21 -6.12
CA GLU A 903 7.04 29.24 -6.15
C GLU A 903 6.40 27.86 -5.98
N THR A 904 7.15 26.78 -6.25
CA THR A 904 6.72 25.39 -6.07
C THR A 904 6.30 25.12 -4.62
N MET A 905 5.05 24.73 -4.43
CA MET A 905 4.47 24.41 -3.13
C MET A 905 4.84 22.98 -2.71
N MET A 906 5.22 22.80 -1.45
CA MET A 906 5.44 21.48 -0.86
C MET A 906 4.12 20.96 -0.27
N SER A 907 3.70 19.77 -0.66
CA SER A 907 2.52 19.07 -0.12
C SER A 907 2.58 18.91 1.40
N ALA A 908 1.43 18.93 2.05
CA ALA A 908 1.32 18.76 3.49
C ALA A 908 1.41 17.27 3.88
N HIS A 909 2.07 16.99 5.01
CA HIS A 909 2.14 15.64 5.57
C HIS A 909 1.54 15.61 7.00
N PRO A 910 0.25 15.93 7.18
CA PRO A 910 -0.39 16.01 8.50
C PRO A 910 -0.41 14.66 9.24
N GLN A 911 -0.26 13.55 8.53
CA GLN A 911 -0.22 12.19 9.04
C GLN A 911 1.09 11.84 9.77
N LEU A 912 2.20 12.50 9.44
CA LEU A 912 3.48 12.20 10.08
C LEU A 912 3.50 12.76 11.51
N LYS A 913 3.83 11.90 12.47
CA LYS A 913 3.88 12.33 13.87
C LYS A 913 5.05 13.32 14.06
N PRO A 914 4.91 14.39 14.86
CA PRO A 914 5.97 15.37 15.06
C PRO A 914 7.33 14.76 15.49
N ASN A 915 7.30 13.66 16.23
CA ASN A 915 8.50 12.92 16.64
C ASN A 915 9.16 12.12 15.49
N GLU A 916 8.41 11.65 14.50
CA GLU A 916 8.92 10.99 13.29
C GLU A 916 9.51 12.03 12.34
N VAL A 917 8.80 13.14 12.13
CA VAL A 917 9.30 14.28 11.34
C VAL A 917 10.56 14.86 11.95
N ASP A 918 10.65 14.95 13.28
CA ASP A 918 11.88 15.34 13.98
C ASP A 918 13.07 14.41 13.63
N LYS A 919 12.85 13.10 13.52
CA LYS A 919 13.88 12.15 13.08
C LYS A 919 14.30 12.40 11.63
N MET A 920 13.36 12.68 10.74
CA MET A 920 13.62 13.00 9.32
C MET A 920 14.42 14.30 9.19
N VAL A 921 13.98 15.38 9.85
CA VAL A 921 14.66 16.68 9.88
C VAL A 921 16.07 16.55 10.44
N LYS A 922 16.25 15.80 11.54
CA LYS A 922 17.59 15.57 12.11
C LYS A 922 18.52 14.83 11.16
N TYR A 923 18.01 13.85 10.41
CA TYR A 923 18.80 13.17 9.37
C TYR A 923 19.18 14.16 8.26
N ILE A 924 18.23 14.92 7.72
CA ILE A 924 18.48 15.92 6.68
C ILE A 924 19.59 16.89 7.13
N LEU A 925 19.45 17.49 8.32
CA LEU A 925 20.43 18.42 8.87
C LEU A 925 21.79 17.78 9.17
N SER A 926 21.86 16.45 9.32
CA SER A 926 23.13 15.73 9.49
C SER A 926 23.93 15.57 8.20
N LEU A 927 23.30 15.77 7.03
CA LEU A 927 23.96 15.67 5.72
C LEU A 927 24.89 16.86 5.42
N LYS A 928 24.95 17.86 6.31
CA LYS A 928 25.86 18.98 6.19
C LYS A 928 27.31 18.47 6.19
N PRO A 929 28.08 18.64 5.10
CA PRO A 929 29.44 18.16 5.06
C PRO A 929 30.29 18.96 6.04
N ASN A 930 30.68 18.36 7.16
CA ASN A 930 31.60 19.00 8.10
C ASN A 930 32.94 18.25 8.17
N LYS A 931 33.99 19.01 7.82
CA LYS A 931 35.41 18.74 7.99
C LYS A 931 35.74 18.55 9.47
N THR A 932 35.61 17.34 10.01
CA THR A 932 36.33 16.98 11.24
C THR A 932 36.66 15.50 11.20
N ALA A 933 37.91 15.19 10.81
CA ALA A 933 38.43 13.84 10.96
C ALA A 933 38.39 13.47 12.45
N THR A 934 37.61 12.47 12.81
CA THR A 934 37.58 11.90 14.16
C THR A 934 38.99 11.46 14.53
N LYS A 935 39.57 12.02 15.59
CA LYS A 935 40.91 11.67 16.05
C LYS A 935 40.89 10.23 16.55
N LEU A 936 41.49 9.31 15.78
CA LEU A 936 41.59 7.90 16.16
C LEU A 936 42.47 7.74 17.40
N LEU A 937 42.07 6.83 18.28
CA LEU A 937 42.82 6.41 19.45
C LEU A 937 43.86 5.33 19.05
N PRO A 938 44.98 5.20 19.79
CA PRO A 938 45.92 4.09 19.60
C PRO A 938 45.31 2.75 20.03
N LEU A 939 45.94 1.61 19.68
CA LEU A 939 45.51 0.27 20.10
C LEU A 939 45.54 0.05 21.62
N LYS A 940 46.44 0.74 22.32
CA LYS A 940 46.56 0.69 23.78
C LYS A 940 46.65 2.09 24.34
N GLY A 941 45.90 2.37 25.40
CA GLY A 941 45.96 3.67 26.04
C GLY A 941 45.07 3.78 27.28
N THR A 942 44.98 4.99 27.80
CA THR A 942 44.13 5.31 28.94
C THR A 942 43.02 6.24 28.50
N ILE A 943 41.77 5.80 28.65
CA ILE A 943 40.58 6.62 28.47
C ILE A 943 40.34 7.41 29.76
N THR A 944 40.01 8.69 29.62
CA THR A 944 39.51 9.52 30.73
C THR A 944 38.07 9.94 30.41
N PHE A 945 37.14 9.62 31.31
CA PHE A 945 35.73 9.98 31.13
C PHE A 945 35.48 11.41 31.61
N ASN A 946 35.52 12.38 30.69
CA ASN A 946 35.31 13.80 31.01
C ASN A 946 34.26 14.50 30.12
N LYS A 947 33.98 13.97 28.91
CA LYS A 947 32.96 14.50 27.98
C LYS A 947 31.53 14.66 28.57
N HIS A 948 31.18 13.95 29.65
CA HIS A 948 29.88 14.05 30.32
C HIS A 948 29.79 15.21 31.33
N ILE A 949 30.95 15.76 31.75
CA ILE A 949 31.03 16.80 32.77
C ILE A 949 30.41 18.09 32.22
N GLY A 950 29.35 18.57 32.87
CA GLY A 950 28.55 19.73 32.44
C GLY A 950 27.28 19.41 31.63
N SER A 951 27.00 18.13 31.34
CA SER A 951 25.73 17.68 30.74
C SER A 951 24.63 17.55 31.80
N LYS A 952 23.39 17.97 31.49
CA LYS A 952 22.24 17.84 32.41
C LYS A 952 21.78 16.38 32.61
N ASN A 953 22.00 15.50 31.64
CA ASN A 953 21.62 14.08 31.68
C ASN A 953 22.85 13.16 31.61
N LYS A 954 22.78 11.96 32.22
CA LYS A 954 23.89 10.99 32.29
C LYS A 954 23.86 10.03 31.09
N GLY A 955 24.90 10.05 30.28
CA GLY A 955 24.98 9.24 29.05
C GLY A 955 25.64 7.87 29.20
N ILE A 956 26.13 7.35 28.07
CA ILE A 956 27.03 6.20 27.99
C ILE A 956 28.30 6.59 27.22
N TYR A 957 29.41 5.91 27.48
CA TYR A 957 30.58 5.95 26.59
C TYR A 957 30.67 4.65 25.79
N VAL A 958 31.07 4.73 24.53
CA VAL A 958 31.29 3.57 23.66
C VAL A 958 32.73 3.61 23.18
N LEU A 959 33.52 2.62 23.60
CA LEU A 959 34.84 2.33 23.04
C LEU A 959 34.64 1.30 21.93
N MET A 960 35.10 1.61 20.73
CA MET A 960 34.92 0.73 19.58
C MET A 960 36.22 0.58 18.79
N ALA A 961 36.44 -0.62 18.27
CA ALA A 961 37.54 -0.94 17.37
C ALA A 961 37.02 -1.62 16.10
N SER A 962 37.63 -1.32 14.96
CA SER A 962 37.36 -1.98 13.68
C SER A 962 38.63 -2.20 12.86
N TYR A 963 38.68 -3.31 12.13
CA TYR A 963 39.77 -3.67 11.23
C TYR A 963 39.19 -4.18 9.91
N MET A 964 39.90 -3.88 8.81
CA MET A 964 39.64 -4.45 7.49
C MET A 964 40.92 -5.18 7.09
N ASP A 965 40.79 -6.47 6.80
CA ASP A 965 41.92 -7.29 6.37
C ASP A 965 42.36 -6.92 4.94
N ASN A 966 43.47 -7.50 4.50
CA ASN A 966 44.01 -7.25 3.16
C ASN A 966 43.35 -8.12 2.07
N GLY A 967 42.47 -9.06 2.43
CA GLY A 967 41.95 -10.08 1.51
C GLY A 967 43.05 -10.98 0.93
N ASN A 968 42.73 -11.66 -0.17
CA ASN A 968 43.63 -12.51 -0.94
C ASN A 968 44.19 -11.81 -2.18
N ASP A 969 45.45 -12.10 -2.50
CA ASP A 969 46.11 -11.66 -3.74
C ASP A 969 45.32 -12.13 -4.97
N GLY A 970 44.87 -11.17 -5.79
CA GLY A 970 44.13 -11.44 -7.03
C GLY A 970 42.60 -11.45 -6.92
N GLN A 971 42.03 -11.20 -5.74
CA GLN A 971 40.57 -11.08 -5.51
C GLN A 971 40.24 -9.81 -4.72
N PRO A 972 40.10 -8.64 -5.38
CA PRO A 972 39.88 -7.36 -4.70
C PRO A 972 38.64 -7.31 -3.79
N GLU A 973 37.63 -8.15 -4.06
CA GLU A 973 36.41 -8.27 -3.27
C GLU A 973 36.55 -9.17 -2.03
N SER A 974 37.72 -9.78 -1.81
CA SER A 974 37.92 -10.77 -0.74
C SER A 974 38.24 -10.18 0.63
N SER A 975 38.39 -8.86 0.73
CA SER A 975 38.69 -8.18 1.99
C SER A 975 37.48 -8.16 2.92
N LEU A 976 37.67 -8.54 4.18
CA LEU A 976 36.62 -8.61 5.19
C LEU A 976 36.87 -7.63 6.32
N SER A 977 35.80 -7.11 6.90
CA SER A 977 35.86 -6.18 8.03
C SER A 977 35.24 -6.77 9.28
N ALA A 978 35.88 -6.56 10.42
CA ALA A 978 35.34 -6.90 11.74
C ALA A 978 35.28 -5.67 12.65
N ARG A 979 34.40 -5.75 13.66
CA ARG A 979 34.22 -4.70 14.66
C ARG A 979 33.86 -5.29 16.02
N GLU A 980 34.31 -4.64 17.09
CA GLU A 980 33.96 -4.98 18.47
C GLU A 980 33.74 -3.69 19.29
N GLN A 981 32.92 -3.75 20.35
CA GLN A 981 32.64 -2.58 21.18
C GLN A 981 32.47 -2.89 22.68
N VAL A 982 32.88 -1.93 23.53
CA VAL A 982 32.63 -1.94 24.98
C VAL A 982 31.87 -0.68 25.37
N ILE A 983 30.72 -0.89 26.02
CA ILE A 983 29.85 0.19 26.50
C ILE A 983 30.09 0.43 27.99
N PHE A 984 30.38 1.67 28.38
CA PHE A 984 30.44 2.13 29.75
C PHE A 984 29.19 2.90 30.13
N LYS A 985 28.56 2.53 31.25
CA LYS A 985 27.32 3.13 31.75
C LYS A 985 27.59 4.00 32.98
N ALA A 986 26.69 4.95 33.21
CA ALA A 986 26.70 5.75 34.42
C ALA A 986 26.36 4.89 35.66
N PRO A 987 26.80 5.31 36.87
CA PRO A 987 26.51 4.60 38.11
C PRO A 987 25.01 4.67 38.46
N LYS A 988 24.42 3.53 38.80
CA LYS A 988 23.06 3.46 39.37
C LYS A 988 23.15 3.50 40.91
N ILE A 989 22.41 4.40 41.54
CA ILE A 989 22.23 4.46 42.98
C ILE A 989 20.81 3.95 43.26
N GLN A 990 20.64 2.98 44.15
CA GLN A 990 19.33 2.48 44.58
C GLN A 990 18.61 3.59 45.37
N ALA A 991 17.29 3.70 45.23
CA ALA A 991 16.52 4.79 45.84
C ALA A 991 16.63 4.86 47.37
N GLU A 992 16.97 3.74 48.02
CA GLU A 992 17.18 3.62 49.46
C GLU A 992 18.43 4.35 50.01
N ASP A 993 19.37 4.73 49.14
CA ASP A 993 20.61 5.43 49.53
C ASP A 993 20.56 6.96 49.32
N ALA A 994 19.43 7.52 48.88
CA ALA A 994 19.29 8.96 48.63
C ALA A 994 18.91 9.72 49.91
N ILE A 995 19.89 10.22 50.65
CA ILE A 995 19.68 11.13 51.79
C ILE A 995 19.15 12.49 51.26
N GLU A 996 18.00 12.92 51.78
CA GLU A 996 17.38 14.22 51.56
C GLU A 996 18.39 15.38 51.71
N LYS A 997 18.49 16.23 50.68
CA LYS A 997 18.99 17.59 50.85
C LYS A 997 17.93 18.58 50.33
N LYS A 998 17.49 19.42 51.27
CA LYS A 998 16.62 20.59 51.11
C LYS A 998 17.10 21.57 50.06
#